data_AF-A0A4Z2D986-F1
#
_entry.id   AF-A0A4Z2D986-F1
#
_cell.length_a   1.000
_cell.length_b   1.000
_cell.length_c   1.000
_cell.angle_alpha   90.00
_cell.angle_beta   90.00
_cell.angle_gamma   90.00
#
_symmetry.space_group_name_H-M   'P 1'
#
loop_
_entity.id
_entity.type
_entity.pdbx_description
1 polymer ?
#
loop_
_entity_poly.entity_id
_entity_poly.type
_entity_poly.pdbx_seq_one_letter_code
_entity_poly.pdbx_strand_id
1 'polypeptide(L)'
;VIESLESKQNCLLESPTGTGKTLSLLCASLGWLERKKNDIKHVCNAKSEVGKEIDDDTENILSSDDNKSIPESPKIYYCTRTHRQISQVIKELRKTKYKNMKMSILSSRKHTCINPDISSTPNVTDACHNLLSSGVCTYDMPRKSDLSHAINKLDRSGPWDIEDLVHALTPLPSCPYFCSRSLARSADIIFCPYDYLLDPLNRSATSLEVTNHVIILDEAHNIEDASREAASFTITEHQLKNARDDLEGLRIIGFEPESCGTLIVMIDGILRVMQLTLSRLVRAGETTQPTQVWTGREICGLMATVGLGPEQMIGQSNAYQKLSASIMENENNEDWRRYKIRDANNNNGNNQFQPKPTHRTLHFFNALFTVLNYMFRDNMCHLSDYRVVLVETVGYEKQVDKESILDSNESAGVKLDAWLTKKHVKPRFVENRELSLNFWCLNPSVVFSQLASMAHCVILMSGTLSPLDSLEAELSVSFPLRLEANHVISSDRLLVTTLSHGPNGIRLCATYQHQNTYTFQDEIGAVAVNACRIVPGGVLCFLPSYSLLDKLVQRWELTGLLNQLNMIKRVMIEPRSSVGLDDWLSEFYASVNQTILNDKVKSRRKSISQIDNDDSISSCTSKKNSLLSNQTGSIIFAVCRGKVSEGLDFTDSYARLVIAIGIPYPAFTNPQVQQKREFNDALHKSFSAKSICTENHIRSPSRNLNLSLENANDANIAVDMSTSPNASPSLLRPKRVLTGSEWYDAQAYRALNQALGRCIRHANDWGSILLADARFVEQPSRYMCGISRWIRSRVNHHRSWNSLESQLQSFITSHENQEKVEKQVEDLAEIFS
;
A
#
# COMPACT_ATOMS: atom_id res chain seq x y z
N VAL A 1 -13.22 -6.36 17.50
CA VAL A 1 -13.84 -6.80 16.23
C VAL A 1 -15.32 -7.07 16.41
N ILE A 2 -15.75 -8.09 17.17
CA ILE A 2 -17.19 -8.40 17.35
C ILE A 2 -17.97 -7.18 17.87
N GLU A 3 -17.47 -6.49 18.90
CA GLU A 3 -18.08 -5.27 19.43
C GLU A 3 -18.31 -4.20 18.34
N SER A 4 -17.34 -3.99 17.45
CA SER A 4 -17.43 -3.05 16.32
C SER A 4 -18.53 -3.44 15.33
N LEU A 5 -18.65 -4.74 15.04
CA LEU A 5 -19.68 -5.28 14.14
C LEU A 5 -21.08 -5.18 14.75
N GLU A 6 -21.21 -5.35 16.07
CA GLU A 6 -22.49 -5.26 16.79
C GLU A 6 -22.94 -3.82 17.01
N SER A 7 -22.02 -2.93 17.40
CA SER A 7 -22.32 -1.52 17.69
C SER A 7 -22.35 -0.62 16.47
N LYS A 8 -21.98 -1.12 15.28
CA LYS A 8 -21.82 -0.34 14.04
C LYS A 8 -20.80 0.80 14.18
N GLN A 9 -19.73 0.55 14.91
CA GLN A 9 -18.70 1.55 15.18
C GLN A 9 -17.39 1.17 14.51
N ASN A 10 -16.68 2.19 14.00
CA ASN A 10 -15.35 1.99 13.41
C ASN A 10 -14.34 1.55 14.47
N CYS A 11 -13.37 0.75 14.05
CA CYS A 11 -12.39 0.15 14.93
C CYS A 11 -10.96 0.30 14.41
N LEU A 12 -10.03 0.63 15.31
CA LEU A 12 -8.61 0.83 15.01
C LEU A 12 -7.76 -0.13 15.85
N LEU A 13 -7.07 -1.05 15.21
CA LEU A 13 -6.38 -2.17 15.86
C LEU A 13 -4.90 -2.19 15.46
N GLU A 14 -4.00 -2.01 16.42
CA GLU A 14 -2.57 -2.33 16.27
C GLU A 14 -2.29 -3.68 16.92
N SER A 15 -1.72 -4.60 16.16
CA SER A 15 -1.31 -5.90 16.69
C SER A 15 -0.02 -6.38 16.04
N PRO A 16 1.03 -6.72 16.81
CA PRO A 16 2.33 -7.15 16.26
C PRO A 16 2.25 -8.33 15.28
N THR A 17 3.30 -8.53 14.49
CA THR A 17 3.45 -9.73 13.65
C THR A 17 3.44 -11.00 14.51
N GLY A 18 2.94 -12.11 13.96
CA GLY A 18 2.93 -13.40 14.65
C GLY A 18 1.81 -13.65 15.67
N THR A 19 0.88 -12.71 15.87
CA THR A 19 -0.22 -12.85 16.85
C THR A 19 -1.52 -13.44 16.27
N GLY A 20 -1.51 -13.89 15.01
CA GLY A 20 -2.72 -14.42 14.37
C GLY A 20 -3.75 -13.36 13.97
N LYS A 21 -3.31 -12.15 13.61
CA LYS A 21 -4.15 -11.01 13.16
C LYS A 21 -5.24 -11.41 12.16
N THR A 22 -4.80 -11.92 11.00
CA THR A 22 -5.66 -12.28 9.87
C THR A 22 -6.67 -13.35 10.25
N LEU A 23 -6.23 -14.41 10.95
CA LEU A 23 -7.11 -15.47 11.42
C LEU A 23 -8.18 -14.95 12.39
N SER A 24 -7.80 -14.05 13.30
CA SER A 24 -8.72 -13.42 14.26
C SER A 24 -9.76 -12.54 13.56
N LEU A 25 -9.34 -11.75 12.56
CA LEU A 25 -10.24 -10.92 11.76
C LEU A 25 -11.25 -11.78 10.97
N LEU A 26 -10.78 -12.82 10.29
CA LEU A 26 -11.63 -13.73 9.51
C LEU A 26 -12.63 -14.45 10.41
N CYS A 27 -12.17 -15.07 11.49
CA CYS A 27 -13.03 -15.87 12.35
C CYS A 27 -14.11 -15.05 13.05
N ALA A 28 -13.77 -13.86 13.55
CA ALA A 28 -14.72 -12.97 14.21
C ALA A 28 -15.77 -12.42 13.23
N SER A 29 -15.32 -11.98 12.04
CA SER A 29 -16.20 -11.32 11.07
C SER A 29 -17.11 -12.32 10.36
N LEU A 30 -16.57 -13.47 9.94
CA LEU A 30 -17.36 -14.52 9.28
C LEU A 30 -18.33 -15.20 10.26
N GLY A 31 -17.94 -15.35 11.53
CA GLY A 31 -18.85 -15.85 12.57
C GLY A 31 -20.03 -14.94 12.82
N TRP A 32 -19.78 -13.62 12.86
CA TRP A 32 -20.84 -12.63 12.95
C TRP A 32 -21.75 -12.65 11.71
N LEU A 33 -21.18 -12.76 10.51
CA LEU A 33 -21.95 -12.82 9.26
C LEU A 33 -22.83 -14.07 9.18
N GLU A 34 -22.29 -15.24 9.53
CA GLU A 34 -23.04 -16.50 9.60
C GLU A 34 -24.25 -16.38 10.52
N ARG A 35 -24.06 -15.80 11.72
CA ARG A 35 -25.15 -15.52 12.66
C ARG A 35 -26.18 -14.58 12.07
N LYS A 36 -25.77 -13.43 11.50
CA LYS A 36 -26.70 -12.46 10.90
C LYS A 36 -27.52 -13.04 9.76
N LYS A 37 -26.93 -13.90 8.93
CA LYS A 37 -27.65 -14.60 7.86
C LYS A 37 -28.69 -15.57 8.42
N ASN A 38 -28.37 -16.28 9.49
CA ASN A 38 -29.33 -17.16 10.15
C ASN A 38 -30.47 -16.36 10.78
N ASP A 39 -30.18 -15.24 11.45
CA ASP A 39 -31.19 -14.34 12.01
C ASP A 39 -32.16 -13.83 10.92
N ILE A 40 -31.64 -13.39 9.77
CA ILE A 40 -32.47 -12.93 8.63
C ILE A 40 -33.34 -14.07 8.10
N LYS A 41 -32.78 -15.28 7.93
CA LYS A 41 -33.57 -16.46 7.49
C LYS A 41 -34.69 -16.79 8.46
N HIS A 42 -34.45 -16.74 9.76
CA HIS A 42 -35.47 -16.96 10.78
C HIS A 42 -36.59 -15.92 10.71
N VAL A 43 -36.26 -14.64 10.54
CA VAL A 43 -37.27 -13.57 10.37
C VAL A 43 -38.08 -13.75 9.09
N CYS A 44 -37.46 -14.12 7.98
CA CYS A 44 -38.16 -14.38 6.71
C CYS A 44 -39.10 -15.59 6.82
N ASN A 45 -38.66 -16.66 7.49
CA ASN A 45 -39.49 -17.85 7.70
C ASN A 45 -40.66 -17.55 8.63
N ALA A 46 -40.44 -16.82 9.74
CA ALA A 46 -41.51 -16.43 10.66
C ALA A 46 -42.57 -15.52 10.00
N LYS A 47 -42.16 -14.59 9.13
CA LYS A 47 -43.11 -13.78 8.32
C LYS A 47 -43.92 -14.62 7.33
N SER A 48 -43.33 -15.69 6.79
CA SER A 48 -44.01 -16.59 5.84
C SER A 48 -45.02 -17.53 6.54
N GLU A 49 -44.85 -17.78 7.85
CA GLU A 49 -45.79 -18.55 8.66
C GLU A 49 -46.96 -17.69 9.17
N VAL A 50 -46.72 -16.44 9.59
CA VAL A 50 -47.78 -15.51 10.02
C VAL A 50 -48.69 -15.08 8.85
N GLY A 51 -48.18 -15.07 7.61
CA GLY A 51 -48.98 -14.79 6.41
C GLY A 51 -49.94 -15.92 5.99
N LYS A 52 -49.99 -17.05 6.71
CA LYS A 52 -50.93 -18.16 6.45
C LYS A 52 -52.15 -18.21 7.38
N GLU A 53 -52.25 -17.31 8.36
CA GLU A 53 -53.37 -17.23 9.32
C GLU A 53 -54.21 -15.94 9.16
N ILE A 54 -54.31 -15.40 7.95
CA ILE A 54 -55.28 -14.33 7.64
C ILE A 54 -56.28 -14.90 6.64
N ASP A 55 -57.53 -15.05 7.11
CA ASP A 55 -58.70 -15.44 6.33
C ASP A 55 -58.94 -14.49 5.13
N ASP A 56 -59.46 -15.09 4.06
CA ASP A 56 -59.59 -14.63 2.67
C ASP A 56 -60.52 -13.40 2.42
N ASP A 57 -60.86 -12.59 3.43
CA ASP A 57 -61.93 -11.58 3.32
C ASP A 57 -61.52 -10.11 3.62
N THR A 58 -60.23 -9.78 3.65
CA THR A 58 -59.79 -8.36 3.81
C THR A 58 -58.69 -7.92 2.85
N GLU A 59 -58.74 -8.34 1.59
CA GLU A 59 -57.71 -8.01 0.58
C GLU A 59 -57.90 -6.66 -0.16
N ASN A 60 -58.68 -5.71 0.36
CA ASN A 60 -58.97 -4.46 -0.40
C ASN A 60 -58.83 -3.11 0.35
N ILE A 61 -58.12 -3.04 1.49
CA ILE A 61 -57.83 -1.74 2.14
C ILE A 61 -56.40 -1.69 2.73
N LEU A 62 -55.36 -2.02 1.96
CA LEU A 62 -53.97 -1.64 2.27
C LEU A 62 -53.14 -1.47 0.98
N SER A 63 -53.63 -0.64 0.05
CA SER A 63 -52.80 -0.07 -1.02
C SER A 63 -52.32 1.32 -0.61
N SER A 64 -51.30 1.38 0.25
CA SER A 64 -50.40 2.55 0.38
C SER A 64 -49.15 2.22 1.22
N ASP A 65 -48.01 2.19 0.52
CA ASP A 65 -46.69 2.66 0.98
C ASP A 65 -45.93 2.01 2.15
N ASP A 66 -46.00 0.68 2.37
CA ASP A 66 -45.05 0.03 3.28
C ASP A 66 -44.59 -1.38 2.85
N ASN A 67 -44.16 -1.52 1.59
CA ASN A 67 -43.33 -2.65 1.18
C ASN A 67 -41.92 -2.52 1.80
N LYS A 68 -41.78 -2.81 3.10
CA LYS A 68 -40.45 -2.93 3.75
C LYS A 68 -39.69 -4.07 3.08
N SER A 69 -38.77 -3.70 2.17
CA SER A 69 -37.81 -4.60 1.55
C SER A 69 -37.13 -5.46 2.61
N ILE A 70 -37.05 -6.77 2.35
CA ILE A 70 -36.35 -7.71 3.22
C ILE A 70 -34.90 -7.19 3.38
N PRO A 71 -34.38 -7.01 4.61
CA PRO A 71 -33.04 -6.49 4.79
C PRO A 71 -32.00 -7.39 4.10
N GLU A 72 -31.28 -6.86 3.13
CA GLU A 72 -30.20 -7.60 2.48
C GLU A 72 -29.11 -7.93 3.50
N SER A 73 -28.62 -9.17 3.51
CA SER A 73 -27.56 -9.56 4.43
C SER A 73 -26.27 -8.78 4.11
N PRO A 74 -25.59 -8.20 5.11
CA PRO A 74 -24.37 -7.44 4.86
C PRO A 74 -23.27 -8.33 4.25
N LYS A 75 -22.43 -7.76 3.39
CA LYS A 75 -21.22 -8.41 2.85
C LYS A 75 -19.98 -7.95 3.62
N ILE A 76 -18.91 -8.75 3.56
CA ILE A 76 -17.60 -8.37 4.09
C ILE A 76 -16.65 -8.06 2.94
N TYR A 77 -16.14 -6.84 2.89
CA TYR A 77 -14.99 -6.49 2.06
C TYR A 77 -13.72 -6.66 2.89
N TYR A 78 -12.89 -7.63 2.53
CA TYR A 78 -11.59 -7.85 3.14
C TYR A 78 -10.51 -7.31 2.21
N CYS A 79 -9.94 -6.17 2.58
CA CYS A 79 -8.97 -5.48 1.75
C CYS A 79 -7.56 -5.54 2.32
N THR A 80 -6.60 -5.71 1.43
CA THR A 80 -5.16 -5.63 1.72
C THR A 80 -4.52 -4.55 0.85
N ARG A 81 -3.22 -4.31 0.98
CA ARG A 81 -2.49 -3.40 0.08
C ARG A 81 -2.23 -4.01 -1.29
N THR A 82 -1.99 -5.32 -1.38
CA THR A 82 -1.60 -5.99 -2.63
C THR A 82 -2.25 -7.36 -2.82
N HIS A 83 -2.32 -7.80 -4.08
CA HIS A 83 -2.78 -9.14 -4.42
C HIS A 83 -1.96 -10.27 -3.78
N ARG A 84 -0.64 -10.11 -3.66
CA ARG A 84 0.22 -11.10 -2.99
C ARG A 84 -0.20 -11.35 -1.54
N GLN A 85 -0.62 -10.31 -0.83
CA GLN A 85 -1.15 -10.44 0.53
C GLN A 85 -2.53 -11.12 0.56
N ILE A 86 -3.37 -10.94 -0.46
CA ILE A 86 -4.66 -11.64 -0.53
C ILE A 86 -4.42 -13.16 -0.56
N SER A 87 -3.47 -13.65 -1.36
CA SER A 87 -3.14 -15.08 -1.39
C SER A 87 -2.71 -15.62 -0.02
N GLN A 88 -2.05 -14.81 0.82
CA GLN A 88 -1.74 -15.18 2.21
C GLN A 88 -3.02 -15.26 3.07
N VAL A 89 -3.94 -14.30 2.93
CA VAL A 89 -5.23 -14.31 3.63
C VAL A 89 -6.07 -15.54 3.24
N ILE A 90 -6.09 -15.91 1.97
CA ILE A 90 -6.80 -17.12 1.49
C ILE A 90 -6.24 -18.39 2.14
N LYS A 91 -4.91 -18.50 2.29
CA LYS A 91 -4.28 -19.61 3.01
C LYS A 91 -4.73 -19.70 4.47
N GLU A 92 -4.95 -18.57 5.13
CA GLU A 92 -5.51 -18.56 6.49
C GLU A 92 -7.00 -18.92 6.50
N LEU A 93 -7.79 -18.43 5.54
CA LEU A 93 -9.21 -18.77 5.41
C LEU A 93 -9.43 -20.29 5.26
N ARG A 94 -8.56 -20.98 4.51
CA ARG A 94 -8.58 -22.44 4.33
C ARG A 94 -8.53 -23.21 5.66
N LYS A 95 -7.89 -22.65 6.68
CA LYS A 95 -7.73 -23.27 8.01
C LYS A 95 -8.96 -23.11 8.90
N THR A 96 -9.92 -22.27 8.52
CA THR A 96 -11.08 -21.93 9.37
C THR A 96 -12.28 -22.85 9.10
N LYS A 97 -13.24 -22.88 10.05
CA LYS A 97 -14.56 -23.52 9.82
C LYS A 97 -15.38 -22.83 8.72
N TYR A 98 -15.03 -21.59 8.37
CA TYR A 98 -15.73 -20.76 7.40
C TYR A 98 -15.23 -20.92 5.96
N LYS A 99 -14.39 -21.94 5.70
CA LYS A 99 -13.80 -22.23 4.38
C LYS A 99 -14.83 -22.44 3.25
N ASN A 100 -16.10 -22.69 3.58
CA ASN A 100 -17.19 -22.90 2.62
C ASN A 100 -18.06 -21.63 2.41
N MET A 101 -17.71 -20.50 3.01
CA MET A 101 -18.39 -19.22 2.73
C MET A 101 -18.18 -18.83 1.27
N LYS A 102 -19.21 -18.29 0.61
CA LYS A 102 -19.09 -17.85 -0.78
C LYS A 102 -18.11 -16.69 -0.84
N MET A 103 -17.12 -16.79 -1.72
CA MET A 103 -16.09 -15.76 -1.84
C MET A 103 -15.88 -15.32 -3.29
N SER A 104 -15.30 -14.13 -3.46
CA SER A 104 -14.73 -13.70 -4.73
C SER A 104 -13.48 -12.84 -4.50
N ILE A 105 -12.61 -12.76 -5.50
CA ILE A 105 -11.43 -11.90 -5.51
C ILE A 105 -11.48 -10.97 -6.71
N LEU A 106 -11.46 -9.66 -6.48
CA LEU A 106 -11.42 -8.67 -7.55
C LEU A 106 -9.98 -8.35 -7.90
N SER A 107 -9.63 -8.48 -9.18
CA SER A 107 -8.28 -8.25 -9.69
C SER A 107 -8.27 -7.51 -11.02
N SER A 108 -7.09 -7.02 -11.40
CA SER A 108 -6.88 -6.29 -12.64
C SER A 108 -6.82 -7.24 -13.84
N ARG A 109 -7.12 -6.70 -15.03
CA ARG A 109 -7.06 -7.47 -16.29
C ARG A 109 -5.68 -8.11 -16.52
N LYS A 110 -4.61 -7.49 -16.05
CA LYS A 110 -3.24 -8.01 -16.16
C LYS A 110 -3.06 -9.37 -15.49
N HIS A 111 -3.75 -9.63 -14.39
CA HIS A 111 -3.64 -10.89 -13.64
C HIS A 111 -4.66 -11.95 -14.08
N THR A 112 -5.73 -11.54 -14.79
CA THR A 112 -6.87 -12.43 -15.10
C THR A 112 -7.08 -12.68 -16.59
N CYS A 113 -6.39 -11.97 -17.49
CA CYS A 113 -6.58 -12.12 -18.93
C CYS A 113 -5.94 -13.41 -19.45
N ILE A 114 -6.75 -14.26 -20.08
CA ILE A 114 -6.32 -15.52 -20.72
C ILE A 114 -6.26 -15.43 -22.25
N ASN A 115 -6.65 -14.30 -22.83
CA ASN A 115 -6.55 -14.10 -24.28
C ASN A 115 -5.07 -13.89 -24.66
N PRO A 116 -4.45 -14.78 -25.46
CA PRO A 116 -3.01 -14.75 -25.75
C PRO A 116 -2.56 -13.49 -26.50
N ASP A 117 -3.44 -12.91 -27.32
CA ASP A 117 -3.17 -11.71 -28.11
C ASP A 117 -3.14 -10.44 -27.24
N ILE A 118 -3.84 -10.47 -26.10
CA ILE A 118 -3.96 -9.32 -25.19
C ILE A 118 -3.03 -9.48 -23.98
N SER A 119 -2.94 -10.67 -23.38
CA SER A 119 -2.24 -10.89 -22.11
C SER A 119 -0.74 -10.60 -22.18
N SER A 120 -0.15 -10.70 -23.38
CA SER A 120 1.26 -10.40 -23.65
C SER A 120 1.55 -8.92 -23.90
N THR A 121 0.52 -8.08 -24.08
CA THR A 121 0.70 -6.65 -24.36
C THR A 121 1.14 -5.88 -23.11
N PRO A 122 1.92 -4.79 -23.25
CA PRO A 122 2.37 -3.99 -22.11
C PRO A 122 1.19 -3.31 -21.38
N ASN A 123 0.10 -2.99 -22.09
CA ASN A 123 -1.12 -2.44 -21.52
C ASN A 123 -2.35 -3.28 -21.89
N VAL A 124 -2.52 -4.37 -21.12
CA VAL A 124 -3.62 -5.33 -21.25
C VAL A 124 -5.00 -4.64 -21.16
N THR A 125 -5.13 -3.60 -20.34
CA THR A 125 -6.40 -2.88 -20.18
C THR A 125 -6.81 -2.16 -21.45
N ASP A 126 -5.92 -1.35 -22.03
CA ASP A 126 -6.18 -0.65 -23.29
C ASP A 126 -6.45 -1.65 -24.42
N ALA A 127 -5.62 -2.69 -24.55
CA ALA A 127 -5.78 -3.72 -25.57
C ALA A 127 -7.13 -4.46 -25.44
N CYS A 128 -7.55 -4.79 -24.21
CA CYS A 128 -8.84 -5.42 -23.93
C CYS A 128 -10.00 -4.49 -24.29
N HIS A 129 -9.94 -3.21 -23.91
CA HIS A 129 -10.97 -2.25 -24.28
C HIS A 129 -11.05 -2.03 -25.79
N ASN A 130 -9.92 -1.98 -26.49
CA ASN A 130 -9.88 -1.88 -27.94
C ASN A 130 -10.48 -3.13 -28.62
N LEU A 131 -10.25 -4.33 -28.07
CA LEU A 131 -10.87 -5.56 -28.58
C LEU A 131 -12.39 -5.56 -28.37
N LEU A 132 -12.87 -5.24 -27.17
CA LEU A 132 -14.30 -5.15 -26.88
C LEU A 132 -14.98 -4.05 -27.71
N SER A 133 -14.22 -3.01 -28.02
CA SER A 133 -14.62 -1.92 -28.88
C SER A 133 -14.78 -2.32 -30.35
N SER A 134 -13.91 -3.18 -30.87
CA SER A 134 -13.90 -3.61 -32.28
C SER A 134 -14.65 -4.92 -32.52
N GLY A 135 -14.89 -5.74 -31.49
CA GLY A 135 -15.47 -7.09 -31.58
C GLY A 135 -15.98 -7.61 -30.22
N VAL A 136 -16.29 -8.91 -30.14
CA VAL A 136 -16.53 -9.60 -28.86
C VAL A 136 -15.29 -10.44 -28.56
N CYS A 137 -14.81 -10.41 -27.33
CA CYS A 137 -13.71 -11.30 -26.95
C CYS A 137 -14.21 -12.75 -26.96
N THR A 138 -13.45 -13.65 -27.59
CA THR A 138 -13.79 -15.09 -27.71
C THR A 138 -14.00 -15.77 -26.35
N TYR A 139 -13.41 -15.21 -25.29
CA TYR A 139 -13.53 -15.69 -23.92
C TYR A 139 -14.67 -15.03 -23.14
N ASP A 140 -15.45 -14.11 -23.71
CA ASP A 140 -16.54 -13.40 -23.01
C ASP A 140 -17.93 -14.02 -23.25
N MET A 141 -17.98 -15.24 -23.80
CA MET A 141 -19.23 -15.91 -24.22
C MET A 141 -19.33 -17.38 -23.73
N PRO A 142 -19.28 -17.65 -22.41
CA PRO A 142 -19.35 -19.02 -21.92
C PRO A 142 -20.78 -19.58 -21.95
N ARG A 143 -20.91 -20.91 -22.14
CA ARG A 143 -22.14 -21.63 -21.79
C ARG A 143 -22.31 -21.60 -20.27
N LYS A 144 -23.45 -21.10 -19.78
CA LYS A 144 -23.72 -20.93 -18.33
C LYS A 144 -23.56 -22.23 -17.53
N SER A 145 -23.87 -23.39 -18.10
CA SER A 145 -23.73 -24.71 -17.48
C SER A 145 -22.28 -25.03 -17.13
N ASP A 146 -21.37 -24.85 -18.09
CA ASP A 146 -19.98 -25.27 -17.99
C ASP A 146 -19.22 -24.37 -17.01
N LEU A 147 -19.52 -23.06 -17.06
CA LEU A 147 -19.04 -22.09 -16.10
C LEU A 147 -19.49 -22.45 -14.68
N SER A 148 -20.79 -22.73 -14.48
CA SER A 148 -21.31 -23.10 -13.16
C SER A 148 -20.67 -24.38 -12.64
N HIS A 149 -20.41 -25.36 -13.51
CA HIS A 149 -19.73 -26.59 -13.12
C HIS A 149 -18.28 -26.34 -12.68
N ALA A 150 -17.52 -25.54 -13.43
CA ALA A 150 -16.14 -25.19 -13.10
C ALA A 150 -16.05 -24.43 -11.76
N ILE A 151 -16.92 -23.44 -11.55
CA ILE A 151 -16.96 -22.69 -10.28
C ILE A 151 -17.38 -23.59 -9.11
N ASN A 152 -18.41 -24.43 -9.28
CA ASN A 152 -18.80 -25.37 -8.22
C ASN A 152 -17.69 -26.37 -7.87
N LYS A 153 -16.90 -26.81 -8.86
CA LYS A 153 -15.73 -27.66 -8.63
C LYS A 153 -14.62 -26.91 -7.88
N LEU A 154 -14.40 -25.65 -8.23
CA LEU A 154 -13.45 -24.77 -7.56
C LEU A 154 -13.84 -24.55 -6.09
N ASP A 155 -15.08 -24.15 -5.83
CA ASP A 155 -15.60 -23.92 -4.48
C ASP A 155 -15.57 -25.18 -3.60
N ARG A 156 -15.84 -26.37 -4.17
CA ARG A 156 -15.71 -27.65 -3.46
C ARG A 156 -14.28 -27.99 -3.07
N SER A 157 -13.29 -27.45 -3.78
CA SER A 157 -11.87 -27.61 -3.47
C SER A 157 -11.43 -26.72 -2.29
N GLY A 158 -12.32 -25.83 -1.82
CA GLY A 158 -12.08 -24.88 -0.75
C GLY A 158 -11.79 -23.46 -1.26
N PRO A 159 -11.37 -22.54 -0.36
CA PRO A 159 -11.00 -21.18 -0.73
C PRO A 159 -9.90 -21.16 -1.79
N TRP A 160 -10.04 -20.29 -2.80
CA TRP A 160 -9.19 -20.23 -3.99
C TRP A 160 -8.57 -18.84 -4.16
N ASP A 161 -7.39 -18.76 -4.78
CA ASP A 161 -6.78 -17.48 -5.20
C ASP A 161 -7.04 -17.17 -6.70
N ILE A 162 -6.45 -16.07 -7.21
CA ILE A 162 -6.71 -15.63 -8.59
C ILE A 162 -6.13 -16.63 -9.59
N GLU A 163 -4.96 -17.17 -9.28
CA GLU A 163 -4.27 -18.17 -10.07
C GLU A 163 -5.11 -19.45 -10.18
N ASP A 164 -5.70 -19.90 -9.06
CA ASP A 164 -6.65 -21.02 -9.02
C ASP A 164 -7.87 -20.77 -9.93
N LEU A 165 -8.46 -19.56 -9.88
CA LEU A 165 -9.61 -19.18 -10.72
C LEU A 165 -9.24 -19.16 -12.21
N VAL A 166 -8.11 -18.53 -12.55
CA VAL A 166 -7.60 -18.47 -13.93
C VAL A 166 -7.36 -19.89 -14.45
N HIS A 167 -6.72 -20.74 -13.66
CA HIS A 167 -6.49 -22.13 -14.02
C HIS A 167 -7.79 -22.90 -14.26
N ALA A 168 -8.79 -22.74 -13.39
CA ALA A 168 -10.09 -23.40 -13.50
C ALA A 168 -10.87 -22.98 -14.76
N LEU A 169 -10.71 -21.74 -15.21
CA LEU A 169 -11.45 -21.17 -16.35
C LEU A 169 -10.68 -21.24 -17.67
N THR A 170 -9.35 -21.43 -17.65
CA THR A 170 -8.52 -21.54 -18.87
C THR A 170 -9.03 -22.58 -19.89
N PRO A 171 -9.55 -23.76 -19.49
CA PRO A 171 -10.10 -24.74 -20.45
C PRO A 171 -11.44 -24.32 -21.08
N LEU A 172 -12.05 -23.23 -20.61
CA LEU A 172 -13.37 -22.76 -21.03
C LEU A 172 -13.25 -21.43 -21.80
N PRO A 173 -14.17 -21.13 -22.72
CA PRO A 173 -14.28 -19.80 -23.33
C PRO A 173 -14.94 -18.81 -22.35
N SER A 174 -14.36 -18.66 -21.15
CA SER A 174 -14.87 -17.83 -20.06
C SER A 174 -13.79 -16.90 -19.52
N CYS A 175 -14.09 -15.61 -19.43
CA CYS A 175 -13.16 -14.59 -19.01
C CYS A 175 -13.07 -14.56 -17.48
N PRO A 176 -11.91 -14.86 -16.86
CA PRO A 176 -11.77 -14.83 -15.41
C PRO A 176 -12.03 -13.45 -14.81
N TYR A 177 -11.69 -12.38 -15.54
CA TYR A 177 -11.92 -11.00 -15.11
C TYR A 177 -13.40 -10.67 -14.90
N PHE A 178 -14.26 -10.98 -15.87
CA PHE A 178 -15.70 -10.73 -15.76
C PHE A 178 -16.38 -11.76 -14.85
N CYS A 179 -15.89 -13.00 -14.84
CA CYS A 179 -16.38 -14.04 -13.94
C CYS A 179 -16.23 -13.63 -12.47
N SER A 180 -15.04 -13.23 -12.02
CA SER A 180 -14.83 -12.84 -10.62
C SER A 180 -15.71 -11.67 -10.17
N ARG A 181 -15.93 -10.69 -11.05
CA ARG A 181 -16.85 -9.56 -10.81
C ARG A 181 -18.30 -10.01 -10.70
N SER A 182 -18.73 -10.95 -11.54
CA SER A 182 -20.05 -11.56 -11.43
C SER A 182 -20.22 -12.31 -10.11
N LEU A 183 -19.23 -13.10 -9.70
CA LEU A 183 -19.23 -13.85 -8.44
C LEU A 183 -19.32 -12.92 -7.23
N ALA A 184 -18.64 -11.77 -7.26
CA ALA A 184 -18.64 -10.79 -6.17
C ALA A 184 -20.05 -10.27 -5.84
N ARG A 185 -20.98 -10.23 -6.81
CA ARG A 185 -22.37 -9.82 -6.56
C ARG A 185 -23.10 -10.74 -5.58
N SER A 186 -22.77 -12.03 -5.59
CA SER A 186 -23.41 -13.07 -4.77
C SER A 186 -22.52 -13.64 -3.65
N ALA A 187 -21.33 -13.05 -3.48
CA ALA A 187 -20.34 -13.48 -2.49
C ALA A 187 -20.68 -12.94 -1.09
N ASP A 188 -20.21 -13.66 -0.07
CA ASP A 188 -20.35 -13.33 1.34
C ASP A 188 -19.16 -12.50 1.81
N ILE A 189 -17.98 -12.85 1.29
CA ILE A 189 -16.72 -12.15 1.49
C ILE A 189 -16.07 -11.84 0.13
N ILE A 190 -15.64 -10.60 -0.04
CA ILE A 190 -15.00 -10.11 -1.26
C ILE A 190 -13.60 -9.65 -0.89
N PHE A 191 -12.59 -10.22 -1.53
CA PHE A 191 -11.20 -9.81 -1.38
C PHE A 191 -10.79 -8.88 -2.51
N CYS A 192 -10.16 -7.76 -2.18
CA CYS A 192 -9.60 -6.84 -3.17
C CYS A 192 -8.52 -5.97 -2.53
N PRO A 193 -7.57 -5.42 -3.28
CA PRO A 193 -6.73 -4.38 -2.73
C PRO A 193 -7.59 -3.13 -2.44
N TYR A 194 -7.26 -2.36 -1.39
CA TYR A 194 -8.15 -1.29 -0.90
C TYR A 194 -8.33 -0.12 -1.88
N ASP A 195 -7.49 0.01 -2.92
CA ASP A 195 -7.66 0.99 -4.01
C ASP A 195 -8.95 0.76 -4.82
N TYR A 196 -9.45 -0.47 -4.86
CA TYR A 196 -10.76 -0.79 -5.46
C TYR A 196 -11.91 -0.12 -4.71
N LEU A 197 -11.75 0.09 -3.40
CA LEU A 197 -12.75 0.76 -2.58
C LEU A 197 -12.51 2.26 -2.52
N LEU A 198 -11.26 2.72 -2.46
CA LEU A 198 -10.95 4.15 -2.32
C LEU A 198 -11.14 4.93 -3.62
N ASP A 199 -10.62 4.43 -4.74
CA ASP A 199 -10.69 5.12 -6.03
C ASP A 199 -12.10 5.03 -6.64
N PRO A 200 -12.80 6.16 -6.85
CA PRO A 200 -14.13 6.18 -7.47
C PRO A 200 -14.18 5.56 -8.86
N LEU A 201 -13.12 5.68 -9.66
CA LEU A 201 -13.06 5.10 -11.01
C LEU A 201 -13.06 3.57 -10.93
N ASN A 202 -12.31 3.01 -9.98
CA ASN A 202 -12.30 1.57 -9.76
C ASN A 202 -13.62 1.09 -9.17
N ARG A 203 -14.20 1.82 -8.21
CA ARG A 203 -15.46 1.48 -7.54
C ARG A 203 -16.65 1.49 -8.51
N SER A 204 -16.74 2.50 -9.37
CA SER A 204 -17.76 2.60 -10.42
C SER A 204 -17.60 1.49 -11.46
N ALA A 205 -16.38 1.22 -11.92
CA ALA A 205 -16.11 0.14 -12.87
C ALA A 205 -16.45 -1.26 -12.32
N THR A 206 -16.39 -1.45 -11.00
CA THR A 206 -16.65 -2.72 -10.32
C THR A 206 -18.09 -2.88 -9.83
N SER A 207 -18.91 -1.82 -9.92
CA SER A 207 -20.27 -1.78 -9.37
C SER A 207 -20.31 -2.25 -7.90
N LEU A 208 -19.30 -1.89 -7.11
CA LEU A 208 -19.26 -2.24 -5.69
C LEU A 208 -20.12 -1.28 -4.90
N GLU A 209 -21.19 -1.81 -4.34
CA GLU A 209 -21.96 -1.14 -3.30
C GLU A 209 -21.30 -1.37 -1.95
N VAL A 210 -20.90 -0.29 -1.29
CA VAL A 210 -20.25 -0.32 0.04
C VAL A 210 -21.24 0.03 1.16
N THR A 211 -22.44 0.46 0.80
CA THR A 211 -23.48 0.91 1.73
C THR A 211 -23.89 -0.21 2.67
N ASN A 212 -23.83 0.02 3.98
CA ASN A 212 -24.24 -0.94 5.01
C ASN A 212 -23.52 -2.30 4.92
N HIS A 213 -22.29 -2.32 4.40
CA HIS A 213 -21.39 -3.48 4.38
C HIS A 213 -20.18 -3.28 5.28
N VAL A 214 -19.57 -4.38 5.72
CA VAL A 214 -18.41 -4.36 6.61
C VAL A 214 -17.15 -4.20 5.77
N ILE A 215 -16.28 -3.25 6.14
CA ILE A 215 -15.00 -3.04 5.48
C ILE A 215 -13.88 -3.34 6.46
N ILE A 216 -13.00 -4.28 6.09
CA ILE A 216 -11.80 -4.63 6.84
C ILE A 216 -10.61 -4.22 5.99
N LEU A 217 -9.77 -3.31 6.48
CA LEU A 217 -8.52 -2.93 5.84
C LEU A 217 -7.37 -3.50 6.67
N ASP A 218 -6.78 -4.58 6.17
CA ASP A 218 -5.61 -5.23 6.74
C ASP A 218 -4.33 -4.61 6.16
N GLU A 219 -3.26 -4.60 6.96
CA GLU A 219 -2.01 -3.91 6.63
C GLU A 219 -2.20 -2.41 6.29
N ALA A 220 -3.14 -1.73 6.96
CA ALA A 220 -3.59 -0.37 6.66
C ALA A 220 -2.61 0.79 6.97
N HIS A 221 -1.31 0.53 7.04
CA HIS A 221 -0.31 1.56 7.38
C HIS A 221 -0.12 2.64 6.29
N ASN A 222 -0.54 2.37 5.05
CA ASN A 222 -0.51 3.34 3.94
C ASN A 222 -1.89 3.90 3.57
N ILE A 223 -2.91 3.71 4.41
CA ILE A 223 -4.27 4.11 4.03
C ILE A 223 -4.41 5.62 3.80
N GLU A 224 -3.62 6.44 4.50
CA GLU A 224 -3.56 7.88 4.28
C GLU A 224 -3.02 8.23 2.88
N ASP A 225 -1.90 7.62 2.49
CA ASP A 225 -1.30 7.83 1.17
C ASP A 225 -2.25 7.37 0.07
N ALA A 226 -2.80 6.17 0.21
CA ALA A 226 -3.76 5.61 -0.74
C ALA A 226 -5.01 6.47 -0.92
N SER A 227 -5.52 7.05 0.18
CA SER A 227 -6.68 7.95 0.12
C SER A 227 -6.36 9.28 -0.56
N ARG A 228 -5.16 9.83 -0.35
CA ARG A 228 -4.68 11.03 -1.06
C ARG A 228 -4.47 10.74 -2.54
N GLU A 229 -3.84 9.62 -2.87
CA GLU A 229 -3.60 9.18 -4.25
C GLU A 229 -4.91 9.00 -5.03
N ALA A 230 -5.93 8.37 -4.41
CA ALA A 230 -7.25 8.19 -5.01
C ALA A 230 -8.00 9.51 -5.34
N ALA A 231 -7.60 10.63 -4.72
CA ALA A 231 -8.14 11.96 -4.99
C ALA A 231 -7.16 12.88 -5.72
N SER A 232 -6.00 12.36 -6.12
CA SER A 232 -4.97 13.10 -6.84
C SER A 232 -4.92 12.69 -8.31
N PHE A 233 -4.41 13.55 -9.18
CA PHE A 233 -4.26 13.24 -10.60
C PHE A 233 -3.10 14.01 -11.23
N THR A 234 -2.34 13.34 -12.09
CA THR A 234 -1.24 13.95 -12.84
C THR A 234 -1.60 13.99 -14.31
N ILE A 235 -1.52 15.18 -14.88
CA ILE A 235 -1.71 15.43 -16.31
C ILE A 235 -0.35 15.68 -16.93
N THR A 236 0.03 14.90 -17.93
CA THR A 236 1.24 15.20 -18.72
C THR A 236 0.90 15.97 -19.99
N GLU A 237 1.85 16.78 -20.47
CA GLU A 237 1.70 17.50 -21.74
C GLU A 237 1.43 16.53 -22.91
N HIS A 238 2.03 15.33 -22.88
CA HIS A 238 1.81 14.31 -23.90
C HIS A 238 0.36 13.78 -23.87
N GLN A 239 -0.21 13.54 -22.68
CA GLN A 239 -1.62 13.11 -22.55
C GLN A 239 -2.58 14.15 -23.12
N LEU A 240 -2.35 15.44 -22.85
CA LEU A 240 -3.16 16.54 -23.38
C LEU A 240 -3.12 16.60 -24.90
N LYS A 241 -1.91 16.53 -25.51
CA LYS A 241 -1.75 16.56 -26.97
C LYS A 241 -2.43 15.37 -27.63
N ASN A 242 -2.25 14.15 -27.12
CA ASN A 242 -2.89 12.97 -27.66
C ASN A 242 -4.42 13.04 -27.58
N ALA A 243 -4.97 13.48 -26.44
CA ALA A 243 -6.41 13.63 -26.27
C ALA A 243 -6.99 14.70 -27.21
N ARG A 244 -6.23 15.79 -27.43
CA ARG A 244 -6.60 16.85 -28.38
C ARG A 244 -6.66 16.34 -29.81
N ASP A 245 -5.63 15.64 -30.26
CA ASP A 245 -5.53 15.11 -31.62
C ASP A 245 -6.63 14.06 -31.89
N ASP A 246 -6.92 13.22 -30.90
CA ASP A 246 -8.02 12.25 -30.94
C ASP A 246 -9.38 12.95 -31.11
N LEU A 247 -9.70 13.94 -30.26
CA LEU A 247 -10.94 14.72 -30.37
C LEU A 247 -11.03 15.53 -31.67
N GLU A 248 -9.92 16.06 -32.16
CA GLU A 248 -9.88 16.80 -33.44
C GLU A 248 -10.21 15.86 -34.60
N GLY A 249 -9.65 14.65 -34.61
CA GLY A 249 -9.98 13.62 -35.60
C GLY A 249 -11.47 13.31 -35.63
N LEU A 250 -12.10 13.13 -34.46
CA LEU A 250 -13.55 12.90 -34.36
C LEU A 250 -14.38 14.10 -34.84
N ARG A 251 -13.95 15.31 -34.49
CA ARG A 251 -14.61 16.55 -34.91
C ARG A 251 -14.59 16.71 -36.42
N ILE A 252 -13.46 16.41 -37.07
CA ILE A 252 -13.30 16.45 -38.53
C ILE A 252 -14.24 15.45 -39.22
N ILE A 253 -14.42 14.27 -38.63
CA ILE A 253 -15.33 13.22 -39.15
C ILE A 253 -16.80 13.53 -38.82
N GLY A 254 -17.08 14.56 -38.01
CA GLY A 254 -18.44 15.00 -37.66
C GLY A 254 -19.07 14.23 -36.51
N PHE A 255 -18.29 13.50 -35.71
CA PHE A 255 -18.79 12.81 -34.52
C PHE A 255 -18.83 13.78 -33.34
N GLU A 256 -20.04 14.11 -32.87
CA GLU A 256 -20.27 15.01 -31.72
C GLU A 256 -19.41 16.31 -31.77
N PRO A 257 -19.46 17.09 -32.86
CA PRO A 257 -18.49 18.16 -33.12
C PRO A 257 -18.53 19.29 -32.08
N GLU A 258 -19.70 19.60 -31.52
CA GLU A 258 -19.86 20.60 -30.45
C GLU A 258 -19.23 20.13 -29.12
N SER A 259 -19.48 18.87 -28.75
CA SER A 259 -18.92 18.25 -27.56
C SER A 259 -17.39 18.15 -27.66
N CYS A 260 -16.89 17.65 -28.80
CA CYS A 260 -15.46 17.61 -29.10
C CYS A 260 -14.83 19.02 -29.07
N GLY A 261 -15.48 20.02 -29.69
CA GLY A 261 -15.01 21.40 -29.67
C GLY A 261 -14.88 21.98 -28.26
N THR A 262 -15.88 21.74 -27.39
CA THR A 262 -15.87 22.19 -25.99
C THR A 262 -14.71 21.59 -25.21
N LEU A 263 -14.45 20.29 -25.39
CA LEU A 263 -13.37 19.57 -24.72
C LEU A 263 -11.97 19.96 -25.25
N ILE A 264 -11.85 20.25 -26.54
CA ILE A 264 -10.60 20.78 -27.13
C ILE A 264 -10.26 22.14 -26.54
N VAL A 265 -11.23 23.06 -26.42
CA VAL A 265 -11.02 24.37 -25.77
C VAL A 265 -10.54 24.19 -24.33
N MET A 266 -11.09 23.21 -23.62
CA MET A 266 -10.65 22.88 -22.26
C MET A 266 -9.19 22.42 -22.24
N ILE A 267 -8.80 21.48 -23.10
CA ILE A 267 -7.40 21.03 -23.21
C ILE A 267 -6.46 22.18 -23.56
N ASP A 268 -6.82 23.01 -24.53
CA ASP A 268 -6.02 24.16 -24.97
C ASP A 268 -5.87 25.21 -23.84
N GLY A 269 -6.88 25.36 -22.99
CA GLY A 269 -6.82 26.17 -21.78
C GLY A 269 -5.77 25.65 -20.78
N ILE A 270 -5.77 24.34 -20.49
CA ILE A 270 -4.80 23.72 -19.59
C ILE A 270 -3.37 23.84 -20.15
N LEU A 271 -3.17 23.54 -21.43
CA LEU A 271 -1.88 23.67 -22.10
C LEU A 271 -1.34 25.10 -22.03
N ARG A 272 -2.22 26.10 -22.23
CA ARG A 272 -1.85 27.52 -22.14
C ARG A 272 -1.41 27.90 -20.73
N VAL A 273 -2.11 27.43 -19.69
CA VAL A 273 -1.70 27.66 -18.29
C VAL A 273 -0.31 27.06 -18.03
N MET A 274 -0.06 25.82 -18.47
CA MET A 274 1.24 25.16 -18.31
C MET A 274 2.36 25.95 -19.02
N GLN A 275 2.13 26.40 -20.25
CA GLN A 275 3.12 27.13 -21.05
C GLN A 275 3.42 28.52 -20.49
N LEU A 276 2.39 29.30 -20.11
CA LEU A 276 2.56 30.66 -19.57
C LEU A 276 3.27 30.69 -18.22
N THR A 277 3.25 29.57 -17.48
CA THR A 277 3.82 29.48 -16.13
C THR A 277 5.20 28.81 -16.11
N LEU A 278 5.68 28.32 -17.25
CA LEU A 278 6.99 27.68 -17.41
C LEU A 278 8.15 28.57 -16.94
N SER A 279 8.12 29.86 -17.25
CA SER A 279 9.17 30.82 -16.86
C SER A 279 9.20 31.13 -15.36
N ARG A 280 8.19 30.67 -14.60
CA ARG A 280 8.04 30.91 -13.16
C ARG A 280 8.49 29.72 -12.31
N LEU A 281 8.95 28.62 -12.90
CA LEU A 281 9.40 27.46 -12.13
C LEU A 281 10.59 27.81 -11.22
N VAL A 282 10.48 27.47 -9.94
CA VAL A 282 11.51 27.71 -8.92
C VAL A 282 12.06 26.38 -8.40
N ARG A 283 13.37 26.33 -8.12
CA ARG A 283 14.01 25.18 -7.48
C ARG A 283 13.99 25.35 -5.96
N ALA A 284 13.41 24.38 -5.25
CA ALA A 284 13.37 24.36 -3.78
C ALA A 284 14.69 23.89 -3.14
N GLY A 285 15.59 23.28 -3.93
CA GLY A 285 16.92 22.84 -3.53
C GLY A 285 17.78 22.41 -4.73
N GLU A 286 19.05 22.10 -4.46
CA GLU A 286 20.05 21.77 -5.50
C GLU A 286 19.67 20.55 -6.34
N THR A 287 19.00 19.57 -5.74
CA THR A 287 18.62 18.30 -6.37
C THR A 287 17.14 18.18 -6.74
N THR A 288 16.32 19.18 -6.41
CA THR A 288 14.87 19.15 -6.70
C THR A 288 14.57 19.67 -8.10
N GLN A 289 13.56 19.09 -8.74
CA GLN A 289 13.05 19.60 -10.00
C GLN A 289 12.47 21.02 -9.82
N PRO A 290 12.59 21.90 -10.83
CA PRO A 290 11.89 23.18 -10.83
C PRO A 290 10.38 22.97 -10.75
N THR A 291 9.72 23.66 -9.83
CA THR A 291 8.28 23.56 -9.63
C THR A 291 7.62 24.93 -9.49
N GLN A 292 6.34 25.02 -9.83
CA GLN A 292 5.47 26.13 -9.48
C GLN A 292 4.24 25.56 -8.77
N VAL A 293 3.95 26.10 -7.59
CA VAL A 293 2.87 25.61 -6.72
C VAL A 293 1.77 26.64 -6.67
N TRP A 294 0.52 26.18 -6.69
CA TRP A 294 -0.69 26.97 -6.44
C TRP A 294 -1.54 26.31 -5.36
N THR A 295 -2.09 27.12 -4.47
CA THR A 295 -3.22 26.74 -3.63
C THR A 295 -4.46 26.49 -4.48
N GLY A 296 -5.41 25.70 -3.98
CA GLY A 296 -6.66 25.46 -4.71
C GLY A 296 -7.41 26.74 -5.11
N ARG A 297 -7.34 27.81 -4.30
CA ARG A 297 -7.96 29.09 -4.66
C ARG A 297 -7.23 29.80 -5.79
N GLU A 298 -5.90 29.82 -5.75
CA GLU A 298 -5.08 30.45 -6.79
C GLU A 298 -5.25 29.74 -8.13
N ILE A 299 -5.21 28.41 -8.16
CA ILE A 299 -5.40 27.67 -9.40
C ILE A 299 -6.83 27.80 -9.92
N CYS A 300 -7.84 27.82 -9.05
CA CYS A 300 -9.22 28.06 -9.47
C CYS A 300 -9.37 29.43 -10.14
N GLY A 301 -8.75 30.48 -9.57
CA GLY A 301 -8.73 31.81 -10.18
C GLY A 301 -7.99 31.83 -11.51
N LEU A 302 -6.82 31.19 -11.58
CA LEU A 302 -6.02 31.09 -12.81
C LEU A 302 -6.76 30.33 -13.92
N MET A 303 -7.36 29.19 -13.60
CA MET A 303 -8.15 28.40 -14.55
C MET A 303 -9.39 29.15 -15.02
N ALA A 304 -10.05 29.93 -14.16
CA ALA A 304 -11.17 30.78 -14.58
C ALA A 304 -10.76 31.78 -15.68
N THR A 305 -9.53 32.32 -15.67
CA THR A 305 -9.04 33.23 -16.73
C THR A 305 -8.92 32.61 -18.11
N VAL A 306 -8.81 31.28 -18.19
CA VAL A 306 -8.75 30.53 -19.45
C VAL A 306 -10.08 29.81 -19.76
N GLY A 307 -11.17 30.18 -19.08
CA GLY A 307 -12.50 29.59 -19.28
C GLY A 307 -12.67 28.21 -18.65
N LEU A 308 -11.89 27.90 -17.62
CA LEU A 308 -11.91 26.63 -16.87
C LEU A 308 -12.35 26.82 -15.42
N GLY A 309 -13.22 27.80 -15.17
CA GLY A 309 -13.80 28.04 -13.85
C GLY A 309 -14.91 27.05 -13.50
N PRO A 310 -15.37 27.03 -12.23
CA PRO A 310 -16.45 26.15 -11.77
C PRO A 310 -17.74 26.27 -12.57
N GLU A 311 -18.05 27.46 -13.11
CA GLU A 311 -19.25 27.69 -13.93
C GLU A 311 -19.18 26.99 -15.29
N GLN A 312 -18.01 27.05 -15.95
CA GLN A 312 -17.79 26.45 -17.27
C GLN A 312 -17.61 24.92 -17.18
N MET A 313 -17.17 24.43 -16.01
CA MET A 313 -16.99 23.00 -15.74
C MET A 313 -18.26 22.18 -15.91
N ILE A 314 -19.44 22.73 -15.59
CA ILE A 314 -20.71 22.02 -15.77
C ILE A 314 -20.95 21.76 -17.26
N GLY A 315 -20.73 22.78 -18.11
CA GLY A 315 -20.87 22.65 -19.57
C GLY A 315 -19.88 21.64 -20.16
N GLN A 316 -18.62 21.68 -19.70
CA GLN A 316 -17.57 20.74 -20.14
C GLN A 316 -17.86 19.30 -19.69
N SER A 317 -18.32 19.11 -18.45
CA SER A 317 -18.72 17.81 -17.93
C SER A 317 -19.92 17.25 -18.70
N ASN A 318 -20.92 18.08 -19.00
CA ASN A 318 -22.06 17.69 -19.83
C ASN A 318 -21.64 17.32 -21.26
N ALA A 319 -20.72 18.06 -21.86
CA ALA A 319 -20.16 17.74 -23.19
C ALA A 319 -19.46 16.37 -23.18
N TYR A 320 -18.67 16.09 -22.14
CA TYR A 320 -18.04 14.78 -21.98
C TYR A 320 -19.07 13.67 -21.75
N GLN A 321 -20.08 13.89 -20.91
CA GLN A 321 -21.15 12.93 -20.67
C GLN A 321 -21.91 12.61 -21.97
N LYS A 322 -22.26 13.62 -22.77
CA LYS A 322 -22.87 13.43 -24.11
C LYS A 322 -21.97 12.61 -25.02
N LEU A 323 -20.70 13.00 -25.15
CA LEU A 323 -19.71 12.26 -25.95
C LEU A 323 -19.62 10.79 -25.51
N SER A 324 -19.64 10.53 -24.19
CA SER A 324 -19.60 9.17 -23.64
C SER A 324 -20.90 8.39 -23.82
N ALA A 325 -22.06 9.05 -23.75
CA ALA A 325 -23.38 8.43 -23.94
C ALA A 325 -23.61 8.03 -25.41
N SER A 326 -23.18 8.87 -26.35
CA SER A 326 -23.22 8.57 -27.80
C SER A 326 -22.39 7.33 -28.17
N ILE A 327 -21.47 6.87 -27.31
CA ILE A 327 -20.78 5.58 -27.45
C ILE A 327 -21.71 4.43 -27.04
N MET A 328 -22.41 4.55 -25.91
CA MET A 328 -23.25 3.48 -25.35
C MET A 328 -24.55 3.24 -26.13
N GLU A 329 -25.16 4.28 -26.69
CA GLU A 329 -26.36 4.14 -27.54
C GLU A 329 -26.07 3.34 -28.82
N ASN A 330 -24.88 3.49 -29.38
CA ASN A 330 -24.42 2.72 -30.54
C ASN A 330 -24.10 1.25 -30.18
N GLU A 331 -23.73 0.94 -28.94
CA GLU A 331 -23.44 -0.43 -28.47
C GLU A 331 -24.69 -1.28 -28.18
N ASN A 332 -25.83 -0.65 -27.87
CA ASN A 332 -27.07 -1.32 -27.47
C ASN A 332 -28.06 -1.58 -28.63
N ASN A 333 -27.74 -1.15 -29.85
CA ASN A 333 -28.60 -1.39 -31.02
C ASN A 333 -28.56 -2.88 -31.44
N GLU A 334 -29.68 -3.60 -31.34
CA GLU A 334 -29.74 -5.04 -31.64
C GLU A 334 -29.42 -5.38 -33.11
N ASP A 335 -29.73 -4.47 -34.04
CA ASP A 335 -29.39 -4.65 -35.47
C ASP A 335 -27.87 -4.63 -35.69
N TRP A 336 -27.12 -3.89 -34.86
CA TRP A 336 -25.66 -3.84 -34.90
C TRP A 336 -25.01 -5.13 -34.39
N ARG A 337 -25.54 -5.73 -33.31
CA ARG A 337 -25.08 -7.07 -32.85
C ARG A 337 -25.32 -8.15 -33.91
N ARG A 338 -26.44 -8.05 -34.64
CA ARG A 338 -26.79 -8.97 -35.74
C ARG A 338 -25.92 -8.76 -36.99
N TYR A 339 -25.49 -7.52 -37.26
CA TYR A 339 -24.58 -7.17 -38.36
C TYR A 339 -23.15 -7.69 -38.11
N LYS A 340 -22.62 -7.54 -36.88
CA LYS A 340 -21.26 -7.98 -36.49
C LYS A 340 -21.02 -9.49 -36.60
N ILE A 341 -22.05 -10.31 -36.36
CA ILE A 341 -21.96 -11.78 -36.47
C ILE A 341 -21.93 -12.24 -37.95
N ARG A 342 -22.50 -11.45 -38.86
CA ARG A 342 -22.65 -11.80 -40.28
C ARG A 342 -21.37 -11.54 -41.09
N ASP A 343 -20.59 -10.52 -40.72
CA ASP A 343 -19.34 -10.14 -41.41
C ASP A 343 -18.09 -10.91 -40.94
N ALA A 344 -18.11 -11.56 -39.76
CA ALA A 344 -17.02 -12.45 -39.36
C ALA A 344 -16.84 -13.65 -40.32
N ASN A 345 -17.85 -13.94 -41.15
CA ASN A 345 -17.82 -15.00 -42.16
C ASN A 345 -17.55 -14.49 -43.59
N ASN A 346 -17.39 -13.18 -43.83
CA ASN A 346 -17.26 -12.64 -45.18
C ASN A 346 -16.00 -11.75 -45.32
N ASN A 347 -14.96 -12.30 -45.94
CA ASN A 347 -13.61 -11.72 -46.08
C ASN A 347 -13.49 -10.59 -47.12
N ASN A 348 -14.53 -9.80 -47.38
CA ASN A 348 -14.47 -8.71 -48.35
C ASN A 348 -14.51 -7.35 -47.64
N GLY A 349 -13.36 -6.67 -47.67
CA GLY A 349 -13.09 -5.41 -46.99
C GLY A 349 -13.99 -4.25 -47.43
N ASN A 350 -14.65 -3.65 -46.43
CA ASN A 350 -14.71 -2.22 -46.19
C ASN A 350 -15.35 -2.03 -44.81
N ASN A 351 -14.57 -2.26 -43.76
CA ASN A 351 -14.99 -2.02 -42.37
C ASN A 351 -15.18 -0.51 -42.17
N GLN A 352 -16.41 -0.02 -42.27
CA GLN A 352 -16.76 1.33 -41.87
C GLN A 352 -16.68 1.41 -40.33
N PHE A 353 -15.47 1.64 -39.82
CA PHE A 353 -15.24 1.91 -38.40
C PHE A 353 -16.01 3.17 -38.01
N GLN A 354 -16.96 3.05 -37.09
CA GLN A 354 -17.53 4.26 -36.49
C GLN A 354 -16.46 4.98 -35.67
N PRO A 355 -16.27 6.29 -35.87
CA PRO A 355 -15.28 7.08 -35.15
C PRO A 355 -15.69 7.17 -33.67
N LYS A 356 -14.79 6.79 -32.76
CA LYS A 356 -15.00 6.95 -31.31
C LYS A 356 -13.71 7.38 -30.62
N PRO A 357 -13.80 8.08 -29.47
CA PRO A 357 -12.62 8.43 -28.69
C PRO A 357 -11.84 7.19 -28.27
N THR A 358 -10.53 7.31 -28.23
CA THR A 358 -9.67 6.26 -27.68
C THR A 358 -9.96 6.08 -26.19
N HIS A 359 -9.76 4.84 -25.70
CA HIS A 359 -9.90 4.54 -24.28
C HIS A 359 -9.01 5.45 -23.40
N ARG A 360 -7.83 5.84 -23.89
CA ARG A 360 -6.91 6.75 -23.20
C ARG A 360 -7.52 8.14 -23.01
N THR A 361 -8.14 8.69 -24.05
CA THR A 361 -8.85 9.98 -23.98
C THR A 361 -10.04 9.90 -23.02
N LEU A 362 -10.84 8.83 -23.08
CA LEU A 362 -11.96 8.64 -22.15
C LEU A 362 -11.47 8.53 -20.69
N HIS A 363 -10.43 7.74 -20.43
CA HIS A 363 -9.86 7.58 -19.10
C HIS A 363 -9.27 8.90 -18.58
N PHE A 364 -8.57 9.66 -19.43
CA PHE A 364 -8.05 10.98 -19.08
C PHE A 364 -9.16 11.92 -18.60
N PHE A 365 -10.25 12.06 -19.36
CA PHE A 365 -11.37 12.93 -18.95
C PHE A 365 -12.09 12.43 -17.71
N ASN A 366 -12.31 11.10 -17.57
CA ASN A 366 -12.89 10.53 -16.37
C ASN A 366 -12.07 10.87 -15.11
N ALA A 367 -10.75 10.71 -15.18
CA ALA A 367 -9.87 11.03 -14.06
C ALA A 367 -9.82 12.53 -13.77
N LEU A 368 -9.74 13.36 -14.82
CA LEU A 368 -9.78 14.82 -14.69
C LEU A 368 -11.06 15.31 -14.03
N PHE A 369 -12.23 14.89 -14.54
CA PHE A 369 -13.52 15.29 -13.96
C PHE A 369 -13.73 14.72 -12.56
N THR A 370 -13.19 13.54 -12.24
CA THR A 370 -13.25 12.99 -10.89
C THR A 370 -12.53 13.89 -9.89
N VAL A 371 -11.30 14.32 -10.19
CA VAL A 371 -10.55 15.23 -9.30
C VAL A 371 -11.18 16.62 -9.23
N LEU A 372 -11.64 17.16 -10.36
CA LEU A 372 -12.31 18.47 -10.37
C LEU A 372 -13.63 18.43 -9.60
N ASN A 373 -14.39 17.32 -9.66
CA ASN A 373 -15.59 17.13 -8.86
C ASN A 373 -15.26 17.11 -7.36
N TYR A 374 -14.18 16.44 -6.94
CA TYR A 374 -13.73 16.53 -5.54
C TYR A 374 -13.40 17.96 -5.12
N MET A 375 -12.74 18.75 -5.98
CA MET A 375 -12.37 20.12 -5.68
C MET A 375 -13.57 21.07 -5.58
N PHE A 376 -14.59 20.88 -6.44
CA PHE A 376 -15.69 21.84 -6.60
C PHE A 376 -17.02 21.44 -5.97
N ARG A 377 -17.20 20.16 -5.59
CA ARG A 377 -18.42 19.72 -4.88
C ARG A 377 -18.63 20.47 -3.57
N ASP A 378 -19.85 20.38 -3.04
CA ASP A 378 -20.22 20.89 -1.72
C ASP A 378 -19.80 22.35 -1.50
N ASN A 379 -20.07 23.21 -2.49
CA ASN A 379 -19.67 24.62 -2.51
C ASN A 379 -18.15 24.84 -2.38
N MET A 380 -17.36 24.01 -3.07
CA MET A 380 -15.89 24.08 -3.09
C MET A 380 -15.25 23.92 -1.71
N CYS A 381 -15.89 23.21 -0.78
CA CYS A 381 -15.41 23.07 0.60
C CYS A 381 -14.03 22.38 0.68
N HIS A 382 -13.71 21.53 -0.29
CA HIS A 382 -12.44 20.81 -0.39
C HIS A 382 -11.37 21.55 -1.19
N LEU A 383 -11.66 22.73 -1.77
CA LEU A 383 -10.70 23.42 -2.61
C LEU A 383 -9.38 23.73 -1.86
N SER A 384 -9.45 24.02 -0.55
CA SER A 384 -8.27 24.24 0.28
C SER A 384 -7.45 22.98 0.58
N ASP A 385 -8.03 21.79 0.39
CA ASP A 385 -7.37 20.49 0.57
C ASP A 385 -6.38 20.17 -0.57
N TYR A 386 -6.40 20.95 -1.65
CA TYR A 386 -5.59 20.72 -2.85
C TYR A 386 -4.40 21.67 -2.99
N ARG A 387 -3.32 21.15 -3.59
CA ARG A 387 -2.26 21.93 -4.24
C ARG A 387 -2.15 21.47 -5.68
N VAL A 388 -2.05 22.43 -6.60
CA VAL A 388 -1.75 22.14 -7.99
C VAL A 388 -0.33 22.56 -8.27
N VAL A 389 0.45 21.66 -8.87
CA VAL A 389 1.90 21.85 -9.03
C VAL A 389 2.32 21.52 -10.46
N LEU A 390 2.90 22.51 -11.13
CA LEU A 390 3.57 22.32 -12.41
C LEU A 390 5.01 21.87 -12.15
N VAL A 391 5.43 20.80 -12.81
CA VAL A 391 6.76 20.22 -12.69
C VAL A 391 7.33 19.95 -14.08
N GLU A 392 8.60 20.34 -14.30
CA GLU A 392 9.38 19.96 -15.48
C GLU A 392 10.23 18.73 -15.13
N THR A 393 9.92 17.60 -15.76
CA THR A 393 10.69 16.36 -15.60
C THR A 393 11.68 16.22 -16.74
N VAL A 394 12.94 15.95 -16.40
CA VAL A 394 14.00 15.67 -17.37
C VAL A 394 14.23 14.15 -17.39
N GLY A 395 13.82 13.51 -18.48
CA GLY A 395 14.05 12.11 -18.77
C GLY A 395 15.14 11.90 -19.82
N TYR A 396 15.58 10.65 -19.99
CA TYR A 396 16.51 10.26 -21.04
C TYR A 396 15.91 9.12 -21.84
N GLU A 397 15.59 9.36 -23.10
CA GLU A 397 15.08 8.33 -24.00
C GLU A 397 16.21 7.72 -24.81
N LYS A 398 16.17 6.39 -24.95
CA LYS A 398 17.10 5.66 -25.81
C LYS A 398 16.64 5.82 -27.25
N GLN A 399 17.45 6.48 -28.08
CA GLN A 399 17.15 6.62 -29.49
C GLN A 399 17.27 5.24 -30.17
N VAL A 400 16.16 4.75 -30.75
CA VAL A 400 16.19 3.59 -31.65
C VAL A 400 16.35 4.16 -33.05
N ASP A 401 17.48 3.87 -33.71
CA ASP A 401 17.74 4.34 -35.07
C ASP A 401 16.67 3.78 -36.03
N LYS A 402 15.73 4.64 -36.43
CA LYS A 402 14.65 4.31 -37.36
C LYS A 402 15.14 3.92 -38.77
N GLU A 403 16.42 4.13 -39.08
CA GLU A 403 17.04 3.68 -40.33
C GLU A 403 17.24 2.16 -40.41
N SER A 404 17.09 1.42 -39.30
CA SER A 404 17.23 -0.05 -39.31
C SER A 404 15.97 -0.84 -39.68
N ILE A 405 14.85 -0.15 -39.99
CA ILE A 405 13.54 -0.80 -40.24
C ILE A 405 13.14 -0.79 -41.73
N LEU A 406 13.89 -0.13 -42.63
CA LEU A 406 13.50 0.02 -44.03
C LEU A 406 13.94 -1.11 -44.99
N ASP A 407 14.78 -2.06 -44.57
CA ASP A 407 15.30 -3.13 -45.46
C ASP A 407 14.78 -4.54 -45.12
N SER A 408 13.48 -4.68 -44.79
CA SER A 408 12.88 -6.01 -44.52
C SER A 408 11.81 -6.44 -45.52
N ASN A 409 11.97 -6.03 -46.78
CA ASN A 409 11.24 -6.63 -47.91
C ASN A 409 12.22 -7.00 -49.01
N GLU A 410 12.90 -8.14 -48.88
CA GLU A 410 13.15 -9.12 -49.95
C GLU A 410 14.12 -10.23 -49.49
N SER A 411 13.77 -11.47 -49.86
CA SER A 411 14.64 -12.66 -49.94
C SER A 411 15.01 -13.39 -48.64
N ALA A 412 14.35 -14.53 -48.44
CA ALA A 412 14.75 -15.58 -47.52
C ALA A 412 16.06 -16.25 -47.99
N GLY A 413 17.17 -15.97 -47.30
CA GLY A 413 18.44 -16.69 -47.51
C GLY A 413 19.58 -16.15 -46.63
N VAL A 414 20.16 -17.04 -45.82
CA VAL A 414 21.43 -16.87 -45.09
C VAL A 414 21.41 -15.97 -43.84
N LYS A 415 21.04 -16.56 -42.69
CA LYS A 415 21.35 -16.05 -41.33
C LYS A 415 22.54 -16.81 -40.77
N LEU A 416 23.76 -16.28 -40.86
CA LEU A 416 24.83 -16.68 -39.94
C LEU A 416 25.95 -15.64 -39.72
N ASP A 417 26.16 -14.68 -40.63
CA ASP A 417 27.33 -13.79 -40.52
C ASP A 417 27.06 -12.37 -39.97
N ALA A 418 25.80 -12.02 -39.65
CA ALA A 418 25.45 -10.69 -39.13
C ALA A 418 25.70 -10.51 -37.60
N TRP A 419 26.02 -11.58 -36.86
CA TRP A 419 26.26 -11.49 -35.42
C TRP A 419 27.71 -11.08 -35.08
N LEU A 420 28.65 -11.26 -36.01
CA LEU A 420 30.09 -11.11 -35.75
C LEU A 420 30.67 -9.71 -36.02
N THR A 421 29.85 -8.73 -36.44
CA THR A 421 30.31 -7.35 -36.75
C THR A 421 29.50 -6.24 -36.06
N LYS A 422 28.94 -6.49 -34.87
CA LYS A 422 28.42 -5.39 -34.04
C LYS A 422 29.57 -4.62 -33.39
N LYS A 423 30.14 -3.65 -34.11
CA LYS A 423 30.82 -2.50 -33.49
C LYS A 423 29.87 -1.93 -32.43
N HIS A 424 30.35 -1.79 -31.19
CA HIS A 424 29.61 -1.21 -30.07
C HIS A 424 29.16 0.22 -30.40
N VAL A 425 27.97 0.38 -31.00
CA VAL A 425 27.27 1.66 -31.02
C VAL A 425 26.77 1.89 -29.59
N LYS A 426 27.42 2.79 -28.85
CA LYS A 426 26.93 3.22 -27.54
C LYS A 426 25.52 3.78 -27.75
N PRO A 427 24.51 3.34 -26.98
CA PRO A 427 23.17 3.88 -27.10
C PRO A 427 23.22 5.40 -26.85
N ARG A 428 22.79 6.18 -27.84
CA ARG A 428 22.60 7.63 -27.66
C ARG A 428 21.31 7.82 -26.85
N PHE A 429 21.47 8.46 -25.71
CA PHE A 429 20.36 8.94 -24.89
C PHE A 429 20.09 10.39 -25.23
N VAL A 430 18.86 10.72 -25.55
CA VAL A 430 18.42 12.10 -25.79
C VAL A 430 17.70 12.58 -24.54
N GLU A 431 18.08 13.76 -24.05
CA GLU A 431 17.37 14.45 -22.97
C GLU A 431 15.96 14.81 -23.47
N ASN A 432 14.93 14.26 -22.85
CA ASN A 432 13.54 14.59 -23.11
C ASN A 432 12.99 15.38 -21.91
N ARG A 433 12.38 16.53 -22.17
CA ARG A 433 11.76 17.35 -21.12
C ARG A 433 10.25 17.27 -21.27
N GLU A 434 9.57 16.89 -20.20
CA GLU A 434 8.12 16.77 -20.16
C GLU A 434 7.55 17.60 -19.01
N LEU A 435 6.55 18.42 -19.33
CA LEU A 435 5.77 19.14 -18.32
C LEU A 435 4.64 18.26 -17.80
N SER A 436 4.44 18.33 -16.48
CA SER A 436 3.32 17.69 -15.80
C SER A 436 2.62 18.65 -14.85
N LEU A 437 1.29 18.70 -14.93
CA LEU A 437 0.43 19.44 -14.01
C LEU A 437 -0.19 18.45 -13.02
N ASN A 438 0.16 18.59 -11.75
CA ASN A 438 -0.16 17.61 -10.72
C ASN A 438 -1.17 18.19 -9.73
N PHE A 439 -2.32 17.56 -9.61
CA PHE A 439 -3.35 17.86 -8.61
C PHE A 439 -3.11 16.98 -7.39
N TRP A 440 -2.50 17.55 -6.35
CA TRP A 440 -2.22 16.83 -5.10
C TRP A 440 -3.31 17.11 -4.08
N CYS A 441 -4.06 16.08 -3.73
CA CYS A 441 -4.93 16.10 -2.56
C CYS A 441 -4.07 15.88 -1.30
N LEU A 442 -4.08 16.85 -0.38
CA LEU A 442 -3.30 16.79 0.85
C LEU A 442 -4.08 16.22 2.03
N ASN A 443 -5.41 16.07 1.90
CA ASN A 443 -6.30 15.63 2.96
C ASN A 443 -6.93 14.26 2.62
N PRO A 444 -6.51 13.17 3.28
CA PRO A 444 -7.05 11.84 2.98
C PRO A 444 -8.54 11.70 3.33
N SER A 445 -9.07 12.56 4.21
CA SER A 445 -10.49 12.52 4.60
C SER A 445 -11.46 12.83 3.45
N VAL A 446 -11.00 13.51 2.38
CA VAL A 446 -11.81 13.81 1.18
C VAL A 446 -12.44 12.54 0.59
N VAL A 447 -11.69 11.44 0.61
CA VAL A 447 -12.14 10.11 0.13
C VAL A 447 -12.60 9.25 1.29
N PHE A 448 -11.77 9.15 2.34
CA PHE A 448 -11.96 8.14 3.38
C PHE A 448 -13.21 8.39 4.23
N SER A 449 -13.54 9.65 4.53
CA SER A 449 -14.71 9.97 5.35
C SER A 449 -16.03 9.57 4.69
N GLN A 450 -16.11 9.72 3.36
CA GLN A 450 -17.25 9.29 2.57
C GLN A 450 -17.37 7.76 2.53
N LEU A 451 -16.26 7.03 2.40
CA LEU A 451 -16.27 5.57 2.48
C LEU A 451 -16.74 5.10 3.86
N ALA A 452 -16.21 5.71 4.92
CA ALA A 452 -16.53 5.34 6.29
C ALA A 452 -17.98 5.68 6.68
N SER A 453 -18.59 6.73 6.11
CA SER A 453 -19.98 7.09 6.40
C SER A 453 -21.00 6.18 5.72
N MET A 454 -20.63 5.53 4.61
CA MET A 454 -21.48 4.58 3.90
C MET A 454 -21.43 3.17 4.49
N ALA A 455 -20.28 2.76 5.06
CA ALA A 455 -20.06 1.41 5.58
C ALA A 455 -20.88 1.12 6.85
N HIS A 456 -21.16 -0.17 7.10
CA HIS A 456 -21.70 -0.62 8.40
C HIS A 456 -20.70 -0.38 9.53
N CYS A 457 -19.43 -0.66 9.27
CA CYS A 457 -18.28 -0.24 10.07
C CYS A 457 -16.99 -0.42 9.26
N VAL A 458 -15.97 0.37 9.57
CA VAL A 458 -14.60 0.19 9.05
C VAL A 458 -13.69 -0.31 10.16
N ILE A 459 -13.01 -1.43 9.91
CA ILE A 459 -12.01 -2.03 10.80
C ILE A 459 -10.63 -1.84 10.15
N LEU A 460 -9.79 -1.03 10.77
CA LEU A 460 -8.39 -0.85 10.36
C LEU A 460 -7.50 -1.73 11.24
N MET A 461 -6.68 -2.59 10.64
CA MET A 461 -5.69 -3.42 11.32
C MET A 461 -4.33 -3.29 10.67
N SER A 462 -3.27 -3.17 11.48
CA SER A 462 -1.90 -3.37 11.00
C SER A 462 -0.94 -3.61 12.16
N GLY A 463 0.23 -4.18 11.87
CA GLY A 463 1.28 -4.38 12.88
C GLY A 463 2.02 -3.14 13.32
N THR A 464 1.87 -2.03 12.58
CA THR A 464 2.72 -0.84 12.73
C THR A 464 1.94 0.46 12.53
N LEU A 465 0.70 0.52 13.04
CA LEU A 465 -0.15 1.71 12.95
C LEU A 465 0.27 2.84 13.89
N SER A 466 1.13 2.57 14.88
CA SER A 466 1.59 3.58 15.82
C SER A 466 2.32 4.74 15.11
N PRO A 467 2.03 6.02 15.47
CA PRO A 467 1.05 6.45 16.48
C PRO A 467 -0.42 6.45 15.98
N LEU A 468 -1.33 5.83 16.73
CA LEU A 468 -2.75 5.68 16.37
C LEU A 468 -3.51 7.02 16.30
N ASP A 469 -3.22 7.94 17.23
CA ASP A 469 -3.89 9.25 17.27
C ASP A 469 -3.60 10.07 16.01
N SER A 470 -2.39 9.95 15.46
CA SER A 470 -2.02 10.64 14.23
C SER A 470 -2.82 10.12 13.03
N LEU A 471 -3.06 8.80 12.98
CA LEU A 471 -3.84 8.19 11.90
C LEU A 471 -5.31 8.61 11.96
N GLU A 472 -5.92 8.58 13.16
CA GLU A 472 -7.30 9.05 13.35
C GLU A 472 -7.45 10.53 12.96
N ALA A 473 -6.50 11.38 13.37
CA ALA A 473 -6.51 12.81 13.06
C ALA A 473 -6.45 13.07 11.54
N GLU A 474 -5.58 12.37 10.81
CA GLU A 474 -5.45 12.53 9.35
C GLU A 474 -6.72 12.06 8.62
N LEU A 475 -7.28 10.90 8.98
CA LEU A 475 -8.48 10.37 8.33
C LEU A 475 -9.75 11.16 8.67
N SER A 476 -9.74 11.95 9.74
CA SER A 476 -10.88 12.74 10.23
C SER A 476 -12.15 11.91 10.46
N VAL A 477 -11.98 10.64 10.82
CA VAL A 477 -13.03 9.66 11.13
C VAL A 477 -12.83 9.18 12.57
N SER A 478 -13.90 9.09 13.35
CA SER A 478 -13.80 8.61 14.74
C SER A 478 -13.67 7.09 14.80
N PHE A 479 -12.70 6.61 15.58
CA PHE A 479 -12.54 5.19 15.94
C PHE A 479 -12.73 5.03 17.46
N PRO A 480 -13.98 4.89 17.94
CA PRO A 480 -14.25 4.77 19.37
C PRO A 480 -13.68 3.47 19.96
N LEU A 481 -13.60 2.42 19.16
CA LEU A 481 -13.04 1.13 19.55
C LEU A 481 -11.58 1.04 19.11
N ARG A 482 -10.66 0.97 20.08
CA ARG A 482 -9.22 0.90 19.80
C ARG A 482 -8.54 -0.18 20.61
N LEU A 483 -7.50 -0.78 20.02
CA LEU A 483 -6.66 -1.76 20.70
C LEU A 483 -5.21 -1.61 20.24
N GLU A 484 -4.28 -1.51 21.18
CA GLU A 484 -2.84 -1.73 20.96
C GLU A 484 -2.45 -3.02 21.69
N ALA A 485 -2.35 -4.12 20.95
CA ALA A 485 -2.02 -5.41 21.54
C ALA A 485 -0.53 -5.48 21.93
N ASN A 486 -0.25 -6.06 23.09
CA ASN A 486 1.11 -6.46 23.44
C ASN A 486 1.59 -7.59 22.51
N HIS A 487 2.91 -7.73 22.35
CA HIS A 487 3.45 -8.86 21.60
C HIS A 487 3.31 -10.16 22.40
N VAL A 488 2.96 -11.25 21.71
CA VAL A 488 2.81 -12.60 22.29
C VAL A 488 4.15 -13.26 22.66
N ILE A 489 5.27 -12.64 22.27
CA ILE A 489 6.61 -13.19 22.50
C ILE A 489 7.02 -12.92 23.94
N SER A 490 7.66 -13.90 24.57
CA SER A 490 8.19 -13.78 25.92
C SER A 490 9.34 -12.76 25.96
N SER A 491 9.52 -12.10 27.11
CA SER A 491 10.49 -11.00 27.24
C SER A 491 11.95 -11.45 27.09
N ASP A 492 12.23 -12.73 27.30
CA ASP A 492 13.54 -13.36 27.12
C ASP A 492 13.92 -13.55 25.65
N ARG A 493 12.96 -13.65 24.72
CA ARG A 493 13.22 -13.94 23.30
C ARG A 493 13.45 -12.71 22.41
N LEU A 494 13.24 -11.50 22.93
CA LEU A 494 13.45 -10.27 22.18
C LEU A 494 14.34 -9.30 22.96
N LEU A 495 15.55 -9.06 22.46
CA LEU A 495 16.43 -8.02 22.97
C LEU A 495 16.23 -6.73 22.18
N VAL A 496 15.84 -5.63 22.84
CA VAL A 496 15.79 -4.30 22.20
C VAL A 496 16.81 -3.39 22.84
N THR A 497 17.69 -2.82 22.02
CA THR A 497 18.79 -1.96 22.47
C THR A 497 18.84 -0.67 21.68
N THR A 498 19.26 0.41 22.32
CA THR A 498 19.63 1.67 21.65
C THR A 498 21.10 1.98 21.92
N LEU A 499 21.81 2.51 20.94
CA LEU A 499 23.23 2.83 21.05
C LEU A 499 23.50 4.30 20.72
N SER A 500 24.20 5.00 21.60
CA SER A 500 24.59 6.41 21.37
C SER A 500 26.01 6.63 20.90
N HIS A 501 26.96 5.76 21.26
CA HIS A 501 28.35 5.85 20.79
C HIS A 501 28.82 4.49 20.28
N GLY A 502 29.49 4.49 19.15
CA GLY A 502 29.99 3.27 18.53
C GLY A 502 31.27 2.70 19.18
N PRO A 503 31.90 1.72 18.54
CA PRO A 503 33.09 1.02 19.05
C PRO A 503 34.28 1.92 19.36
N ASN A 504 34.47 3.00 18.60
CA ASN A 504 35.58 3.95 18.81
C ASN A 504 35.17 5.14 19.68
N GLY A 505 34.00 5.08 20.33
CA GLY A 505 33.48 6.16 21.17
C GLY A 505 32.95 7.36 20.38
N ILE A 506 32.75 7.23 19.06
CA ILE A 506 32.17 8.30 18.26
C ILE A 506 30.66 8.32 18.45
N ARG A 507 30.11 9.51 18.69
CA ARG A 507 28.68 9.73 18.87
C ARG A 507 27.91 9.46 17.58
N LEU A 508 26.93 8.57 17.63
CA LEU A 508 26.11 8.14 16.50
C LEU A 508 24.92 9.09 16.32
N CYS A 509 25.01 10.11 15.47
CA CYS A 509 23.90 11.04 15.24
C CYS A 509 23.55 11.07 13.75
N ALA A 510 22.51 10.37 13.32
CA ALA A 510 22.17 10.22 11.90
C ALA A 510 21.32 11.40 11.38
N THR A 511 21.79 12.63 11.58
CA THR A 511 21.17 13.86 11.03
C THR A 511 21.83 14.24 9.72
N TYR A 512 21.18 15.09 8.90
CA TYR A 512 21.73 15.50 7.60
C TYR A 512 23.15 16.08 7.69
N GLN A 513 23.45 16.84 8.73
CA GLN A 513 24.77 17.44 8.95
C GLN A 513 25.83 16.37 9.26
N HIS A 514 25.52 15.46 10.17
CA HIS A 514 26.48 14.47 10.70
C HIS A 514 26.66 13.26 9.78
N GLN A 515 25.62 12.85 9.04
CA GLN A 515 25.70 11.69 8.14
C GLN A 515 26.70 11.89 6.98
N ASN A 516 27.06 13.14 6.69
CA ASN A 516 28.05 13.48 5.68
C ASN A 516 29.50 13.43 6.20
N THR A 517 29.73 13.25 7.50
CA THR A 517 31.09 13.17 8.05
C THR A 517 31.64 11.76 7.93
N TYR A 518 32.90 11.64 7.51
CA TYR A 518 33.56 10.34 7.43
C TYR A 518 33.65 9.62 8.78
N THR A 519 33.81 10.36 9.88
CA THR A 519 33.81 9.80 11.24
C THR A 519 32.52 9.06 11.57
N PHE A 520 31.36 9.61 11.20
CA PHE A 520 30.08 8.94 11.41
C PHE A 520 29.95 7.71 10.50
N GLN A 521 30.33 7.84 9.22
CA GLN A 521 30.21 6.76 8.25
C GLN A 521 31.08 5.55 8.63
N ASP A 522 32.33 5.80 9.05
CA ASP A 522 33.26 4.77 9.48
C ASP A 522 32.77 4.11 10.79
N GLU A 523 32.22 4.89 11.72
CA GLU A 523 31.71 4.36 12.99
C GLU A 523 30.49 3.44 12.81
N ILE A 524 29.55 3.80 11.93
CA ILE A 524 28.41 2.94 11.59
C ILE A 524 28.89 1.63 10.94
N GLY A 525 29.92 1.71 10.09
CA GLY A 525 30.56 0.52 9.52
C GLY A 525 31.17 -0.38 10.60
N ALA A 526 31.84 0.21 11.60
CA ALA A 526 32.39 -0.53 12.73
C ALA A 526 31.29 -1.19 13.59
N VAL A 527 30.17 -0.50 13.83
CA VAL A 527 28.98 -1.08 14.49
C VAL A 527 28.47 -2.30 13.72
N ALA A 528 28.29 -2.18 12.40
CA ALA A 528 27.80 -3.28 11.57
C ALA A 528 28.76 -4.48 11.58
N VAL A 529 30.07 -4.24 11.41
CA VAL A 529 31.10 -5.29 11.45
C VAL A 529 31.10 -6.01 12.80
N ASN A 530 31.14 -5.28 13.92
CA ASN A 530 31.19 -5.92 15.24
C ASN A 530 29.88 -6.64 15.58
N ALA A 531 28.72 -6.09 15.21
CA ALA A 531 27.45 -6.79 15.38
C ALA A 531 27.39 -8.10 14.58
N CYS A 532 27.84 -8.09 13.31
CA CYS A 532 27.86 -9.27 12.46
C CYS A 532 28.84 -10.35 12.90
N ARG A 533 29.87 -10.02 13.69
CA ARG A 533 30.75 -11.02 14.32
C ARG A 533 30.03 -11.81 15.42
N ILE A 534 29.11 -11.17 16.11
CA ILE A 534 28.40 -11.76 17.26
C ILE A 534 27.16 -12.53 16.81
N VAL A 535 26.39 -11.97 15.87
CA VAL A 535 25.07 -12.50 15.53
C VAL A 535 25.15 -13.53 14.40
N PRO A 536 24.61 -14.75 14.56
CA PRO A 536 24.53 -15.76 13.51
C PRO A 536 23.41 -15.45 12.49
N GLY A 537 23.44 -16.12 11.35
CA GLY A 537 22.38 -16.03 10.35
C GLY A 537 22.24 -14.65 9.71
N GLY A 538 21.01 -14.26 9.43
CA GLY A 538 20.61 -13.04 8.72
C GLY A 538 20.59 -11.79 9.60
N VAL A 539 21.16 -10.71 9.09
CA VAL A 539 21.12 -9.36 9.68
C VAL A 539 20.45 -8.40 8.69
N LEU A 540 19.47 -7.64 9.16
CA LEU A 540 18.81 -6.60 8.36
C LEU A 540 19.26 -5.23 8.87
N CYS A 541 19.98 -4.48 8.05
CA CYS A 541 20.45 -3.14 8.37
C CYS A 541 19.67 -2.11 7.55
N PHE A 542 18.78 -1.37 8.22
CA PHE A 542 17.92 -0.38 7.62
C PHE A 542 18.49 1.04 7.77
N LEU A 543 18.52 1.76 6.66
CA LEU A 543 18.97 3.14 6.57
C LEU A 543 17.79 4.08 6.27
N PRO A 544 17.94 5.39 6.54
CA PRO A 544 16.91 6.40 6.26
C PRO A 544 16.63 6.62 4.77
N SER A 545 17.64 6.47 3.90
CA SER A 545 17.52 6.79 2.47
C SER A 545 18.56 6.07 1.61
N TYR A 546 18.26 5.89 0.33
CA TYR A 546 19.22 5.38 -0.66
C TYR A 546 20.45 6.29 -0.80
N SER A 547 20.29 7.61 -0.65
CA SER A 547 21.44 8.53 -0.71
C SER A 547 22.45 8.27 0.42
N LEU A 548 21.98 7.97 1.63
CA LEU A 548 22.90 7.57 2.72
C LEU A 548 23.51 6.19 2.44
N LEU A 549 22.71 5.24 1.96
CA LEU A 549 23.18 3.91 1.61
C LEU A 549 24.34 3.95 0.61
N ASP A 550 24.19 4.69 -0.49
CA ASP A 550 25.23 4.83 -1.50
C ASP A 550 26.51 5.44 -0.91
N LYS A 551 26.38 6.47 -0.07
CA LYS A 551 27.52 7.11 0.60
C LYS A 551 28.26 6.15 1.52
N LEU A 552 27.52 5.38 2.33
CA LEU A 552 28.11 4.41 3.25
C LEU A 552 28.82 3.29 2.48
N VAL A 553 28.17 2.71 1.47
CA VAL A 553 28.76 1.65 0.64
C VAL A 553 30.04 2.15 -0.03
N GLN A 554 29.99 3.32 -0.69
CA GLN A 554 31.17 3.91 -1.33
C GLN A 554 32.30 4.17 -0.32
N ARG A 555 31.98 4.69 0.86
CA ARG A 555 32.97 4.93 1.93
C ARG A 555 33.58 3.62 2.44
N TRP A 556 32.77 2.58 2.62
CA TRP A 556 33.19 1.29 3.14
C TRP A 556 33.99 0.45 2.15
N GLU A 557 33.76 0.64 0.85
CA GLU A 557 34.65 0.12 -0.20
C GLU A 557 36.04 0.74 -0.10
N LEU A 558 36.11 2.07 0.01
CA LEU A 558 37.39 2.81 0.10
C LEU A 558 38.18 2.49 1.36
N THR A 559 37.51 2.32 2.50
CA THR A 559 38.14 2.02 3.80
C THR A 559 38.41 0.52 4.00
N GLY A 560 37.88 -0.34 3.13
CA GLY A 560 37.96 -1.80 3.25
C GLY A 560 37.03 -2.41 4.30
N LEU A 561 36.19 -1.61 4.97
CA LEU A 561 35.18 -2.09 5.92
C LEU A 561 34.18 -3.04 5.25
N LEU A 562 33.81 -2.77 4.00
CA LEU A 562 32.90 -3.64 3.24
C LEU A 562 33.52 -5.03 3.01
N ASN A 563 34.83 -5.08 2.74
CA ASN A 563 35.56 -6.34 2.58
C ASN A 563 35.62 -7.11 3.89
N GLN A 564 35.89 -6.44 5.01
CA GLN A 564 35.87 -7.06 6.34
C GLN A 564 34.50 -7.64 6.67
N LEU A 565 33.44 -6.91 6.36
CA LEU A 565 32.07 -7.38 6.54
C LEU A 565 31.78 -8.59 5.64
N ASN A 566 32.19 -8.54 4.38
CA ASN A 566 32.00 -9.63 3.42
C ASN A 566 32.77 -10.91 3.78
N MET A 567 33.84 -10.81 4.57
CA MET A 567 34.51 -12.00 5.14
C MET A 567 33.69 -12.68 6.23
N ILE A 568 32.80 -11.95 6.91
CA ILE A 568 31.99 -12.45 8.03
C ILE A 568 30.61 -12.89 7.54
N LYS A 569 29.96 -12.08 6.70
CA LYS A 569 28.62 -12.34 6.16
C LYS A 569 28.56 -11.95 4.69
N ARG A 570 27.75 -12.66 3.89
CA ARG A 570 27.46 -12.25 2.51
C ARG A 570 26.76 -10.90 2.54
N VAL A 571 27.38 -9.88 1.94
CA VAL A 571 26.80 -8.54 1.87
C VAL A 571 25.84 -8.44 0.68
N MET A 572 24.62 -8.01 0.94
CA MET A 572 23.60 -7.80 -0.09
C MET A 572 23.02 -6.39 0.03
N ILE A 573 22.90 -5.70 -1.10
CA ILE A 573 22.34 -4.35 -1.17
C ILE A 573 20.98 -4.44 -1.85
N GLU A 574 19.97 -3.82 -1.24
CA GLU A 574 18.61 -3.81 -1.75
C GLU A 574 18.52 -3.26 -3.19
N PRO A 575 17.83 -3.96 -4.11
CA PRO A 575 17.57 -3.44 -5.45
C PRO A 575 16.56 -2.28 -5.40
N ARG A 576 16.77 -1.27 -6.27
CA ARG A 576 15.84 -0.12 -6.39
C ARG A 576 14.57 -0.44 -7.18
N SER A 577 14.57 -1.54 -7.93
CA SER A 577 13.45 -1.98 -8.77
C SER A 577 12.88 -3.29 -8.24
N SER A 578 11.58 -3.49 -8.44
CA SER A 578 10.92 -4.78 -8.19
C SER A 578 11.33 -5.86 -9.18
N VAL A 579 11.95 -5.49 -10.31
CA VAL A 579 12.47 -6.44 -11.30
C VAL A 579 13.66 -7.20 -10.70
N GLY A 580 13.54 -8.52 -10.61
CA GLY A 580 14.58 -9.40 -10.05
C GLY A 580 14.64 -9.44 -8.51
N LEU A 581 13.68 -8.80 -7.82
CA LEU A 581 13.65 -8.81 -6.34
C LEU A 581 13.47 -10.23 -5.77
N ASP A 582 12.60 -11.04 -6.40
CA ASP A 582 12.33 -12.41 -5.94
C ASP A 582 13.57 -13.33 -6.10
N ASP A 583 14.34 -13.15 -7.18
CA ASP A 583 15.61 -13.87 -7.39
C ASP A 583 16.67 -13.44 -6.37
N TRP A 584 16.78 -12.14 -6.13
CA TRP A 584 17.69 -11.56 -5.13
C TRP A 584 17.35 -12.04 -3.70
N LEU A 585 16.07 -12.15 -3.36
CA LEU A 585 15.63 -12.72 -2.08
C LEU A 585 15.93 -14.21 -1.98
N SER A 586 15.74 -14.96 -3.07
CA SER A 586 16.07 -16.38 -3.13
C SER A 586 17.56 -16.61 -2.88
N GLU A 587 18.42 -15.75 -3.43
CA GLU A 587 19.86 -15.74 -3.14
C GLU A 587 20.16 -15.47 -1.66
N PHE A 588 19.45 -14.52 -1.04
CA PHE A 588 19.56 -14.24 0.39
C PHE A 588 19.21 -15.49 1.23
N TYR A 589 18.02 -16.07 1.04
CA TYR A 589 17.62 -17.25 1.81
C TYR A 589 18.57 -18.43 1.60
N ALA A 590 19.01 -18.68 0.36
CA ALA A 590 19.97 -19.73 0.05
C ALA A 590 21.30 -19.53 0.79
N SER A 591 21.81 -18.29 0.81
CA SER A 591 23.06 -17.98 1.50
C SER A 591 22.98 -18.20 3.02
N VAL A 592 21.89 -17.80 3.67
CA VAL A 592 21.69 -18.07 5.10
C VAL A 592 21.54 -19.57 5.35
N ASN A 593 20.74 -20.28 4.57
CA ASN A 593 20.54 -21.73 4.71
C ASN A 593 21.84 -22.53 4.55
N GLN A 594 22.70 -22.14 3.61
CA GLN A 594 23.99 -22.79 3.38
C GLN A 594 24.91 -22.69 4.60
N THR A 595 24.91 -21.56 5.30
CA THR A 595 25.73 -21.38 6.52
C THR A 595 25.24 -22.27 7.67
N ILE A 596 23.92 -22.36 7.86
CA ILE A 596 23.30 -23.25 8.85
C ILE A 596 23.66 -24.72 8.58
N LEU A 597 23.65 -25.15 7.32
CA LEU A 597 24.02 -26.51 6.94
C LEU A 597 25.51 -26.80 7.20
N ASN A 598 26.39 -25.85 6.88
CA ASN A 598 27.83 -26.00 7.12
C ASN A 598 28.15 -26.12 8.61
N ASP A 599 27.46 -25.38 9.47
CA ASP A 599 27.60 -25.48 10.93
C ASP A 599 27.11 -26.84 11.46
N LYS A 600 26.02 -27.39 10.90
CA LYS A 600 25.57 -28.77 11.21
C LYS A 600 26.63 -29.82 10.86
N VAL A 601 27.28 -29.69 9.71
CA VAL A 601 28.32 -30.63 9.25
C VAL A 601 29.60 -30.52 10.08
N LYS A 602 30.02 -29.30 10.45
CA LYS A 602 31.18 -29.08 11.35
C LYS A 602 30.92 -29.63 12.75
N SER A 603 29.69 -29.49 13.27
CA SER A 603 29.30 -30.02 14.58
C SER A 603 29.30 -31.57 14.59
N ARG A 604 28.70 -32.23 13.58
CA ARG A 604 28.74 -33.70 13.44
C ARG A 604 30.14 -34.27 13.30
N ARG A 605 31.04 -33.61 12.54
CA ARG A 605 32.44 -34.04 12.42
C ARG A 605 33.21 -33.92 13.74
N LYS A 606 32.93 -32.91 14.56
CA LYS A 606 33.50 -32.78 15.92
C LYS A 606 33.00 -33.85 16.89
N SER A 607 31.79 -34.37 16.69
CA SER A 607 31.24 -35.49 17.46
C SER A 607 31.80 -36.85 17.03
N ILE A 608 32.17 -36.99 15.76
CA ILE A 608 32.67 -38.25 15.16
C ILE A 608 34.21 -38.33 15.18
N SER A 609 34.94 -37.23 15.33
CA SER A 609 36.41 -37.21 15.37
C SER A 609 37.03 -37.71 16.69
N GLN A 610 36.43 -38.71 17.33
CA GLN A 610 37.12 -39.61 18.25
C GLN A 610 37.31 -41.02 17.67
N ILE A 611 36.84 -41.31 16.45
CA ILE A 611 37.06 -42.58 15.79
C ILE A 611 37.45 -42.34 14.33
N ASP A 612 38.66 -42.79 14.01
CA ASP A 612 39.30 -42.97 12.70
C ASP A 612 39.96 -41.78 11.98
N ASN A 613 41.29 -41.86 11.93
CA ASN A 613 42.16 -41.25 10.92
C ASN A 613 42.14 -42.14 9.68
N ASP A 614 41.65 -41.66 8.54
CA ASP A 614 42.24 -42.03 7.25
C ASP A 614 41.96 -41.00 6.15
N ASP A 615 42.95 -40.83 5.29
CA ASP A 615 43.09 -39.77 4.30
C ASP A 615 42.41 -40.09 2.95
N SER A 616 42.16 -39.01 2.19
CA SER A 616 42.04 -38.93 0.71
C SER A 616 40.69 -39.24 0.03
N ILE A 617 40.16 -38.25 -0.71
CA ILE A 617 39.75 -38.31 -2.14
C ILE A 617 39.09 -36.99 -2.62
N SER A 618 39.56 -36.56 -3.80
CA SER A 618 38.93 -35.68 -4.82
C SER A 618 39.03 -34.14 -4.71
N SER A 619 40.03 -33.62 -5.42
CA SER A 619 39.93 -32.45 -6.32
C SER A 619 38.79 -32.69 -7.34
N CYS A 620 38.11 -31.74 -8.00
CA CYS A 620 38.48 -30.44 -8.50
C CYS A 620 37.17 -29.74 -8.97
N THR A 621 36.84 -28.56 -8.45
CA THR A 621 36.02 -27.51 -9.09
C THR A 621 35.93 -26.31 -8.14
N SER A 622 35.95 -25.09 -8.69
CA SER A 622 35.55 -23.81 -8.06
C SER A 622 36.49 -23.12 -7.03
N LYS A 623 37.51 -22.41 -7.53
CA LYS A 623 38.21 -21.33 -6.78
C LYS A 623 37.31 -20.17 -6.32
N LYS A 624 36.02 -20.12 -6.73
CA LYS A 624 35.01 -19.17 -6.20
C LYS A 624 34.29 -19.67 -4.94
N ASN A 625 34.38 -20.96 -4.58
CA ASN A 625 33.68 -21.52 -3.43
C ASN A 625 34.49 -21.50 -2.12
N SER A 626 35.79 -21.16 -2.15
CA SER A 626 36.62 -21.17 -0.93
C SER A 626 36.41 -19.97 -0.01
N LEU A 627 35.88 -18.85 -0.50
CA LEU A 627 35.54 -17.66 0.31
C LEU A 627 34.20 -17.80 1.05
N LEU A 628 33.30 -18.68 0.57
CA LEU A 628 31.98 -18.92 1.14
C LEU A 628 31.99 -19.87 2.36
N SER A 629 33.13 -20.51 2.68
CA SER A 629 33.20 -21.57 3.70
C SER A 629 33.29 -21.08 5.15
N ASN A 630 33.53 -19.79 5.36
CA ASN A 630 33.73 -19.17 6.68
C ASN A 630 32.68 -18.12 7.07
N GLN A 631 31.70 -17.82 6.21
CA GLN A 631 30.65 -16.84 6.52
C GLN A 631 29.65 -17.42 7.52
N THR A 632 29.17 -16.59 8.46
CA THR A 632 28.19 -16.97 9.50
C THR A 632 26.74 -16.62 9.12
N GLY A 633 26.53 -16.17 7.88
CA GLY A 633 25.22 -15.83 7.32
C GLY A 633 25.32 -14.66 6.34
N SER A 634 24.29 -13.81 6.32
CA SER A 634 24.15 -12.74 5.33
C SER A 634 23.67 -11.44 5.98
N ILE A 635 24.09 -10.30 5.44
CA ILE A 635 23.61 -8.98 5.84
C ILE A 635 22.98 -8.27 4.65
N ILE A 636 21.76 -7.78 4.85
CA ILE A 636 21.07 -6.91 3.90
C ILE A 636 21.24 -5.46 4.35
N PHE A 637 21.72 -4.60 3.46
CA PHE A 637 21.56 -3.15 3.58
C PHE A 637 20.33 -2.71 2.78
N ALA A 638 19.35 -2.19 3.49
CA ALA A 638 18.05 -1.78 2.94
C ALA A 638 17.65 -0.39 3.44
N VAL A 639 16.59 0.17 2.86
CA VAL A 639 16.01 1.45 3.26
C VAL A 639 14.70 1.22 4.02
N CYS A 640 14.43 2.01 5.06
CA CYS A 640 13.21 1.86 5.89
C CYS A 640 11.90 2.05 5.11
N ARG A 641 11.95 2.76 3.97
CA ARG A 641 10.84 2.95 3.02
C ARG A 641 11.04 2.16 1.72
N GLY A 642 12.01 1.24 1.72
CA GLY A 642 12.35 0.38 0.60
C GLY A 642 11.45 -0.86 0.55
N LYS A 643 11.62 -1.66 -0.49
CA LYS A 643 10.87 -2.91 -0.72
C LYS A 643 11.15 -3.96 0.34
N VAL A 644 12.37 -4.02 0.89
CA VAL A 644 12.72 -4.98 1.94
C VAL A 644 11.92 -4.76 3.22
N SER A 645 11.52 -3.51 3.49
CA SER A 645 10.68 -3.17 4.65
C SER A 645 9.20 -3.52 4.44
N GLU A 646 8.76 -3.80 3.21
CA GLU A 646 7.36 -3.99 2.84
C GLU A 646 7.06 -5.46 2.50
N GLY A 647 6.05 -6.06 3.14
CA GLY A 647 5.43 -7.31 2.64
C GLY A 647 6.31 -8.57 2.57
N LEU A 648 7.55 -8.54 3.05
CA LEU A 648 8.46 -9.69 3.07
C LEU A 648 8.55 -10.36 4.44
N ASP A 649 8.64 -11.68 4.41
CA ASP A 649 8.76 -12.53 5.60
C ASP A 649 10.21 -12.98 5.80
N PHE A 650 10.72 -12.70 6.99
CA PHE A 650 12.04 -13.11 7.47
C PHE A 650 11.80 -13.87 8.76
N THR A 651 11.63 -15.18 8.67
CA THR A 651 11.41 -16.07 9.82
C THR A 651 12.73 -16.59 10.36
N ASP A 652 12.78 -16.82 11.68
CA ASP A 652 13.86 -17.55 12.33
C ASP A 652 15.25 -16.94 12.03
N SER A 653 16.16 -17.77 11.51
CA SER A 653 17.54 -17.41 11.18
C SER A 653 17.68 -16.34 10.10
N TYR A 654 16.60 -15.94 9.42
CA TYR A 654 16.66 -14.92 8.36
C TYR A 654 16.76 -13.48 8.89
N ALA A 655 16.42 -13.22 10.16
CA ALA A 655 16.52 -11.88 10.75
C ALA A 655 16.81 -11.89 12.26
N ARG A 656 17.92 -12.51 12.68
CA ARG A 656 18.34 -12.55 14.11
C ARG A 656 18.73 -11.20 14.66
N LEU A 657 19.13 -10.26 13.81
CA LEU A 657 19.36 -8.86 14.19
C LEU A 657 18.76 -7.90 13.17
N VAL A 658 18.00 -6.93 13.66
CA VAL A 658 17.59 -5.74 12.92
C VAL A 658 18.35 -4.53 13.45
N ILE A 659 19.14 -3.89 12.62
CA ILE A 659 19.83 -2.62 12.91
C ILE A 659 19.07 -1.51 12.20
N ALA A 660 18.61 -0.49 12.93
CA ALA A 660 18.06 0.72 12.34
C ALA A 660 19.00 1.90 12.61
N ILE A 661 19.53 2.48 11.53
CA ILE A 661 20.44 3.64 11.60
C ILE A 661 19.60 4.90 11.47
N GLY A 662 19.54 5.71 12.54
CA GLY A 662 18.81 6.96 12.51
C GLY A 662 17.29 6.83 12.46
N ILE A 663 16.63 7.95 12.13
CA ILE A 663 15.18 8.07 12.00
C ILE A 663 14.86 8.42 10.54
N PRO A 664 14.02 7.64 9.83
CA PRO A 664 13.79 7.74 8.39
C PRO A 664 12.80 8.85 8.01
N TYR A 665 13.18 10.08 8.34
CA TYR A 665 12.44 11.28 7.95
C TYR A 665 12.34 11.40 6.42
N PRO A 666 11.14 11.70 5.87
CA PRO A 666 11.01 12.08 4.46
C PRO A 666 11.93 13.26 4.12
N ALA A 667 12.36 13.37 2.86
CA ALA A 667 13.19 14.50 2.45
C ALA A 667 12.45 15.83 2.66
N PHE A 668 13.02 16.72 3.47
CA PHE A 668 12.40 18.00 3.84
C PHE A 668 12.18 18.92 2.63
N THR A 669 13.07 18.83 1.62
CA THR A 669 13.01 19.60 0.37
C THR A 669 12.09 18.98 -0.68
N ASN A 670 11.50 17.81 -0.42
CA ASN A 670 10.52 17.23 -1.34
C ASN A 670 9.28 18.14 -1.39
N PRO A 671 8.84 18.61 -2.58
CA PRO A 671 7.71 19.53 -2.70
C PRO A 671 6.41 19.01 -2.06
N GLN A 672 6.09 17.72 -2.19
CA GLN A 672 4.89 17.14 -1.59
C GLN A 672 4.97 17.15 -0.05
N VAL A 673 6.14 16.81 0.50
CA VAL A 673 6.39 16.84 1.96
C VAL A 673 6.27 18.26 2.50
N GLN A 674 6.88 19.23 1.82
CA GLN A 674 6.79 20.64 2.20
C GLN A 674 5.34 21.12 2.17
N GLN A 675 4.64 20.90 1.06
CA GLN A 675 3.26 21.35 0.89
C GLN A 675 2.29 20.71 1.89
N LYS A 676 2.46 19.42 2.19
CA LYS A 676 1.64 18.73 3.20
C LYS A 676 1.88 19.30 4.61
N ARG A 677 3.13 19.63 4.96
CA ARG A 677 3.45 20.25 6.25
C ARG A 677 2.84 21.64 6.39
N GLU A 678 3.03 22.48 5.38
CA GLU A 678 2.44 23.83 5.33
C GLU A 678 0.91 23.79 5.40
N PHE A 679 0.29 22.82 4.72
CA PHE A 679 -1.15 22.57 4.80
C PHE A 679 -1.61 22.20 6.22
N ASN A 680 -0.95 21.24 6.87
CA ASN A 680 -1.28 20.84 8.24
C ASN A 680 -1.07 22.00 9.25
N ASP A 681 -0.01 22.78 9.11
CA ASP A 681 0.23 23.97 9.93
C ASP A 681 -0.87 25.04 9.75
N ALA A 682 -1.33 25.25 8.51
CA ALA A 682 -2.44 26.16 8.23
C ALA A 682 -3.77 25.67 8.82
N LEU A 683 -4.07 24.38 8.68
CA LEU A 683 -5.25 23.76 9.30
C LEU A 683 -5.22 23.90 10.82
N HIS A 684 -4.09 23.57 11.45
CA HIS A 684 -3.92 23.65 12.90
C HIS A 684 -4.15 25.08 13.40
N LYS A 685 -3.56 26.10 12.75
CA LYS A 685 -3.80 27.51 13.08
C LYS A 685 -5.28 27.88 12.99
N SER A 686 -5.97 27.45 11.94
CA SER A 686 -7.39 27.72 11.76
C SER A 686 -8.28 27.06 12.82
N PHE A 687 -7.90 25.85 13.26
CA PHE A 687 -8.59 25.11 14.30
C PHE A 687 -8.39 25.75 15.67
N SER A 688 -7.14 26.09 16.04
CA SER A 688 -6.83 26.79 17.29
C SER A 688 -7.55 28.14 17.40
N ALA A 689 -7.63 28.91 16.30
CA ALA A 689 -8.35 30.18 16.29
C ALA A 689 -9.86 30.01 16.56
N LYS A 690 -10.50 28.96 16.02
CA LYS A 690 -11.93 28.67 16.24
C LYS A 690 -12.24 28.22 17.68
N SER A 691 -11.33 27.45 18.31
CA SER A 691 -11.49 27.05 19.72
C SER A 691 -11.38 28.24 20.67
N ILE A 692 -10.50 29.21 20.40
CA ILE A 692 -10.34 30.42 21.23
C ILE A 692 -11.57 31.35 21.13
N CYS A 693 -12.18 31.46 19.95
CA CYS A 693 -13.39 32.28 19.77
C CYS A 693 -14.65 31.67 20.41
N THR A 694 -14.69 30.34 20.59
CA THR A 694 -15.82 29.66 21.25
C THR A 694 -15.73 29.70 22.78
N GLU A 695 -14.51 29.70 23.36
CA GLU A 695 -14.33 29.95 24.80
C GLU A 695 -14.66 31.39 25.20
N ASN A 696 -14.37 32.38 24.35
CA ASN A 696 -14.69 33.78 24.63
C ASN A 696 -16.18 34.14 24.51
N HIS A 697 -17.02 33.26 23.93
CA HIS A 697 -18.47 33.45 23.85
C HIS A 697 -19.26 32.81 25.01
N ILE A 698 -18.61 32.12 25.94
CA ILE A 698 -19.25 31.66 27.20
C ILE A 698 -19.15 32.72 28.32
N ARG A 699 -18.39 33.82 28.11
CA ARG A 699 -18.46 35.01 28.96
C ARG A 699 -19.34 36.07 28.32
N SER A 700 -20.65 35.95 28.51
CA SER A 700 -21.57 37.08 28.37
C SER A 700 -21.13 38.23 29.31
N PRO A 701 -21.27 39.50 28.89
CA PRO A 701 -20.99 40.63 29.76
C PRO A 701 -22.13 40.77 30.77
N SER A 702 -21.98 40.14 31.94
CA SER A 702 -22.88 40.39 33.06
C SER A 702 -22.69 41.82 33.55
N ARG A 703 -23.77 42.59 33.48
CA ARG A 703 -23.94 43.94 34.00
C ARG A 703 -23.33 44.09 35.40
N ASN A 704 -22.65 45.22 35.60
CA ASN A 704 -22.27 45.75 36.89
C ASN A 704 -23.43 45.71 37.90
N LEU A 705 -23.27 44.92 38.95
CA LEU A 705 -23.81 45.23 40.26
C LEU A 705 -22.69 44.97 41.28
N ASN A 706 -22.20 46.08 41.86
CA ASN A 706 -21.33 46.07 43.03
C ASN A 706 -22.05 45.38 44.18
N LEU A 707 -21.42 44.36 44.76
CA LEU A 707 -21.55 44.04 46.18
C LEU A 707 -20.27 43.33 46.63
N SER A 708 -19.51 44.08 47.42
CA SER A 708 -18.41 43.68 48.28
C SER A 708 -18.76 42.51 49.19
N LEU A 709 -17.84 41.57 49.41
CA LEU A 709 -17.39 41.10 50.74
C LEU A 709 -16.38 39.95 50.63
N GLU A 710 -15.50 39.94 51.63
CA GLU A 710 -14.27 39.18 51.79
C GLU A 710 -14.46 37.71 52.22
N ASN A 711 -13.35 36.96 52.15
CA ASN A 711 -12.89 35.89 53.05
C ASN A 711 -13.11 34.38 52.75
N ALA A 712 -12.05 33.65 53.18
CA ALA A 712 -11.86 32.22 53.48
C ALA A 712 -11.46 31.30 52.30
N ASN A 713 -10.21 30.83 52.21
CA ASN A 713 -9.47 29.82 53.01
C ASN A 713 -10.02 28.38 52.96
N ASP A 714 -9.09 27.48 52.65
CA ASP A 714 -8.98 26.05 53.00
C ASP A 714 -9.97 25.03 52.40
N ALA A 715 -9.46 24.08 51.62
CA ALA A 715 -9.06 22.76 52.16
C ALA A 715 -8.75 21.73 51.05
N ASN A 716 -7.60 21.08 51.18
CA ASN A 716 -7.30 19.78 50.59
C ASN A 716 -8.27 18.72 51.14
N ILE A 717 -8.92 17.93 50.27
CA ILE A 717 -9.37 16.58 50.62
C ILE A 717 -9.13 15.66 49.42
N ALA A 718 -8.23 14.70 49.63
CA ALA A 718 -8.07 13.50 48.81
C ALA A 718 -9.09 12.43 49.26
N VAL A 719 -9.77 11.78 48.32
CA VAL A 719 -10.43 10.45 48.46
C VAL A 719 -10.47 9.85 47.04
N ASP A 720 -9.58 8.93 46.68
CA ASP A 720 -9.58 7.47 46.94
C ASP A 720 -10.53 6.65 46.05
N MET A 721 -9.97 5.61 45.46
CA MET A 721 -10.61 4.65 44.55
C MET A 721 -11.43 3.61 45.33
N SER A 722 -12.63 3.27 44.86
CA SER A 722 -13.06 1.86 44.65
C SER A 722 -14.54 1.71 44.21
N THR A 723 -14.77 0.78 43.27
CA THR A 723 -16.01 -0.01 43.00
C THR A 723 -17.29 0.73 42.56
N SER A 724 -18.07 0.40 41.51
CA SER A 724 -18.19 -0.73 40.58
C SER A 724 -18.97 -0.25 39.31
N PRO A 725 -19.14 -1.09 38.27
CA PRO A 725 -19.35 -0.71 36.88
C PRO A 725 -20.83 -0.56 36.50
N ASN A 726 -21.17 0.48 35.74
CA ASN A 726 -22.25 0.52 34.72
C ASN A 726 -22.64 1.97 34.43
N ALA A 727 -21.89 2.60 33.52
CA ALA A 727 -22.31 3.68 32.63
C ALA A 727 -21.04 4.21 31.96
N SER A 728 -20.77 3.81 30.72
CA SER A 728 -19.70 4.43 29.92
C SER A 728 -20.23 5.77 29.41
N PRO A 729 -19.64 6.92 29.78
CA PRO A 729 -19.96 8.17 29.12
C PRO A 729 -19.25 8.17 27.78
N SER A 730 -20.00 8.16 26.68
CA SER A 730 -19.49 8.45 25.35
C SER A 730 -19.10 9.92 25.26
N LEU A 731 -17.99 10.29 25.90
CA LEU A 731 -17.31 11.55 25.64
C LEU A 731 -16.73 11.47 24.23
N LEU A 732 -17.43 12.08 23.27
CA LEU A 732 -16.91 12.36 21.93
C LEU A 732 -15.55 13.05 22.09
N ARG A 733 -14.46 12.35 21.78
CA ARG A 733 -13.11 12.93 21.82
C ARG A 733 -13.06 14.10 20.84
N PRO A 734 -12.49 15.25 21.22
CA PRO A 734 -12.38 16.38 20.31
C PRO A 734 -11.57 16.00 19.08
N LYS A 735 -12.06 16.35 17.88
CA LYS A 735 -11.32 16.19 16.63
C LYS A 735 -9.97 16.92 16.76
N ARG A 736 -8.86 16.19 16.71
CA ARG A 736 -7.50 16.74 16.74
C ARG A 736 -7.02 16.99 15.31
N VAL A 737 -6.37 18.13 15.10
CA VAL A 737 -5.64 18.43 13.85
C VAL A 737 -4.15 18.33 14.15
N LEU A 738 -3.38 17.67 13.28
CA LEU A 738 -1.93 17.58 13.43
C LEU A 738 -1.25 18.85 12.90
N THR A 739 -0.20 19.28 13.58
CA THR A 739 0.77 20.21 13.00
C THR A 739 1.60 19.52 11.91
N GLY A 740 2.25 20.30 11.05
CA GLY A 740 3.18 19.79 10.04
C GLY A 740 4.35 19.02 10.65
N SER A 741 4.83 19.44 11.83
CA SER A 741 5.91 18.74 12.55
C SER A 741 5.45 17.39 13.13
N GLU A 742 4.27 17.32 13.75
CA GLU A 742 3.72 16.06 14.27
C GLU A 742 3.45 15.06 13.14
N TRP A 743 2.91 15.53 12.02
CA TRP A 743 2.74 14.69 10.83
C TRP A 743 4.08 14.17 10.32
N TYR A 744 5.10 15.04 10.23
CA TYR A 744 6.43 14.68 9.75
C TYR A 744 7.11 13.63 10.64
N ASP A 745 6.99 13.77 11.97
CA ASP A 745 7.45 12.76 12.92
C ASP A 745 6.68 11.44 12.74
N ALA A 746 5.34 11.48 12.65
CA ALA A 746 4.52 10.29 12.47
C ALA A 746 4.90 9.51 11.19
N GLN A 747 5.16 10.20 10.07
CA GLN A 747 5.63 9.55 8.85
C GLN A 747 6.96 8.82 9.06
N ALA A 748 7.90 9.42 9.79
CA ALA A 748 9.21 8.81 10.04
C ALA A 748 9.09 7.56 10.93
N TYR A 749 8.29 7.65 11.99
CA TYR A 749 8.13 6.55 12.94
C TYR A 749 7.36 5.35 12.38
N ARG A 750 6.38 5.57 11.50
CA ARG A 750 5.70 4.45 10.82
C ARG A 750 6.67 3.62 9.97
N ALA A 751 7.51 4.28 9.17
CA ALA A 751 8.54 3.62 8.37
C ALA A 751 9.58 2.90 9.25
N LEU A 752 9.97 3.52 10.37
CA LEU A 752 10.86 2.88 11.33
C LEU A 752 10.21 1.63 11.94
N ASN A 753 9.01 1.74 12.52
CA ASN A 753 8.29 0.61 13.13
C ASN A 753 8.06 -0.54 12.13
N GLN A 754 7.81 -0.22 10.85
CA GLN A 754 7.70 -1.20 9.78
C GLN A 754 8.99 -2.00 9.56
N ALA A 755 10.14 -1.34 9.59
CA ALA A 755 11.44 -2.01 9.51
C ALA A 755 11.72 -2.85 10.76
N LEU A 756 11.42 -2.33 11.96
CA LEU A 756 11.65 -3.04 13.23
C LEU A 756 10.78 -4.29 13.38
N GLY A 757 9.55 -4.25 12.87
CA GLY A 757 8.61 -5.38 12.87
C GLY A 757 9.05 -6.59 12.05
N ARG A 758 10.18 -6.51 11.33
CA ARG A 758 10.74 -7.63 10.56
C ARG A 758 11.51 -8.64 11.40
N CYS A 759 11.87 -8.28 12.64
CA CYS A 759 12.74 -9.08 13.51
C CYS A 759 12.08 -10.38 14.04
N ILE A 760 10.76 -10.40 14.22
CA ILE A 760 10.05 -11.51 14.90
C ILE A 760 8.81 -11.90 14.10
N ARG A 761 8.61 -13.22 13.91
CA ARG A 761 7.47 -13.75 13.13
C ARG A 761 6.49 -14.63 13.87
N HIS A 762 6.90 -15.35 14.90
CA HIS A 762 6.02 -16.18 15.71
C HIS A 762 6.46 -16.25 17.17
N ALA A 763 5.62 -16.82 18.03
CA ALA A 763 5.85 -16.89 19.47
C ALA A 763 7.14 -17.62 19.86
N ASN A 764 7.56 -18.61 19.06
CA ASN A 764 8.79 -19.38 19.28
C ASN A 764 10.03 -18.77 18.61
N ASP A 765 9.90 -17.62 17.93
CA ASP A 765 11.03 -16.95 17.29
C ASP A 765 11.83 -16.15 18.32
N TRP A 766 13.05 -15.77 18.00
CA TRP A 766 13.87 -14.89 18.82
C TRP A 766 14.77 -13.99 17.98
N GLY A 767 15.10 -12.81 18.50
CA GLY A 767 15.91 -11.85 17.76
C GLY A 767 16.26 -10.62 18.56
N SER A 768 17.16 -9.81 18.00
CA SER A 768 17.60 -8.55 18.60
C SER A 768 17.30 -7.37 17.68
N ILE A 769 16.95 -6.24 18.28
CA ILE A 769 16.76 -4.95 17.61
C ILE A 769 17.79 -3.96 18.16
N LEU A 770 18.51 -3.28 17.27
CA LEU A 770 19.47 -2.24 17.58
C LEU A 770 19.07 -0.92 16.93
N LEU A 771 18.72 0.08 17.74
CA LEU A 771 18.50 1.45 17.31
C LEU A 771 19.80 2.27 17.45
N ALA A 772 20.48 2.50 16.33
CA ALA A 772 21.75 3.22 16.27
C ALA A 772 21.52 4.71 16.00
N ASP A 773 21.16 5.45 17.06
CA ASP A 773 21.12 6.92 17.08
C ASP A 773 21.13 7.42 18.54
N ALA A 774 22.03 8.36 18.84
CA ALA A 774 22.23 8.93 20.16
C ALA A 774 20.99 9.62 20.71
N ARG A 775 20.12 10.14 19.84
CA ARG A 775 18.87 10.80 20.25
C ARG A 775 17.95 9.89 21.06
N PHE A 776 17.95 8.58 20.81
CA PHE A 776 17.14 7.64 21.59
C PHE A 776 17.61 7.51 23.05
N VAL A 777 18.91 7.65 23.31
CA VAL A 777 19.51 7.56 24.65
C VAL A 777 19.53 8.92 25.35
N GLU A 778 19.81 9.98 24.60
CA GLU A 778 19.97 11.34 25.14
C GLU A 778 18.63 12.04 25.39
N GLN A 779 17.62 11.77 24.56
CA GLN A 779 16.29 12.38 24.64
C GLN A 779 15.17 11.33 24.51
N PRO A 780 15.12 10.31 25.40
CA PRO A 780 14.18 9.21 25.28
C PRO A 780 12.71 9.66 25.33
N SER A 781 12.38 10.67 26.15
CA SER A 781 11.00 11.20 26.25
C SER A 781 10.46 11.71 24.91
N ARG A 782 11.32 12.28 24.07
CA ARG A 782 10.97 12.78 22.74
C ARG A 782 11.01 11.69 21.67
N TYR A 783 12.06 10.87 21.65
CA TYR A 783 12.30 9.98 20.51
C TYR A 783 11.80 8.55 20.68
N MET A 784 11.46 8.12 21.90
CA MET A 784 10.84 6.81 22.13
C MET A 784 9.32 6.82 21.98
N CYS A 785 8.67 7.99 22.00
CA CYS A 785 7.21 8.07 21.98
C CYS A 785 6.59 7.59 20.65
N GLY A 786 7.31 7.70 19.53
CA GLY A 786 6.87 7.23 18.23
C GLY A 786 7.16 5.75 17.95
N ILE A 787 7.94 5.07 18.80
CA ILE A 787 8.21 3.64 18.66
C ILE A 787 7.00 2.85 19.16
N SER A 788 6.62 1.78 18.44
CA SER A 788 5.49 0.91 18.84
C SER A 788 5.64 0.42 20.28
N ARG A 789 4.52 0.39 21.01
CA ARG A 789 4.46 0.12 22.45
C ARG A 789 5.14 -1.18 22.86
N TRP A 790 4.97 -2.23 22.05
CA TRP A 790 5.56 -3.55 22.31
C TRP A 790 7.09 -3.57 22.23
N ILE A 791 7.70 -2.65 21.47
CA ILE A 791 9.16 -2.46 21.43
C ILE A 791 9.58 -1.57 22.60
N ARG A 792 8.91 -0.42 22.77
CA ARG A 792 9.25 0.60 23.78
C ARG A 792 9.30 0.04 25.20
N SER A 793 8.43 -0.92 25.53
CA SER A 793 8.39 -1.55 26.86
C SER A 793 9.61 -2.40 27.22
N ARG A 794 10.51 -2.69 26.27
CA ARG A 794 11.63 -3.64 26.41
C ARG A 794 13.00 -3.04 26.09
N VAL A 795 13.10 -1.72 25.96
CA VAL A 795 14.33 -1.05 25.48
C VAL A 795 15.38 -0.93 26.56
N ASN A 796 16.60 -1.36 26.25
CA ASN A 796 17.80 -1.12 27.03
C ASN A 796 18.68 -0.05 26.38
N HIS A 797 19.04 0.98 27.15
CA HIS A 797 19.82 2.12 26.65
C HIS A 797 21.32 1.93 26.90
N HIS A 798 22.13 1.99 25.84
CA HIS A 798 23.59 1.87 25.93
C HIS A 798 24.31 3.14 25.49
N ARG A 799 25.26 3.57 26.33
CA ARG A 799 26.14 4.71 26.03
C ARG A 799 27.41 4.34 25.29
N SER A 800 27.82 3.08 25.34
CA SER A 800 29.04 2.57 24.70
C SER A 800 28.81 1.20 24.07
N TRP A 801 29.59 0.89 23.04
CA TRP A 801 29.56 -0.39 22.36
C TRP A 801 29.84 -1.57 23.30
N ASN A 802 30.86 -1.48 24.17
CA ASN A 802 31.25 -2.60 25.05
C ASN A 802 30.10 -3.09 25.95
N SER A 803 29.28 -2.16 26.46
CA SER A 803 28.12 -2.50 27.29
C SER A 803 27.04 -3.23 26.47
N LEU A 804 26.80 -2.79 25.24
CA LEU A 804 25.87 -3.43 24.33
C LEU A 804 26.38 -4.81 23.88
N GLU A 805 27.66 -4.90 23.55
CA GLU A 805 28.32 -6.13 23.10
C GLU A 805 28.20 -7.25 24.12
N SER A 806 28.48 -6.98 25.40
CA SER A 806 28.33 -8.00 26.45
C SER A 806 26.89 -8.51 26.56
N GLN A 807 25.89 -7.62 26.48
CA GLN A 807 24.49 -8.02 26.55
C GLN A 807 24.05 -8.79 25.31
N LEU A 808 24.46 -8.35 24.12
CA LEU A 808 24.17 -9.01 22.86
C LEU A 808 24.78 -10.42 22.83
N GLN A 809 26.06 -10.56 23.19
CA GLN A 809 26.72 -11.88 23.25
C GLN A 809 26.03 -12.83 24.23
N SER A 810 25.66 -12.34 25.41
CA SER A 810 24.93 -13.14 26.40
C SER A 810 23.58 -13.61 25.88
N PHE A 811 22.83 -12.73 25.21
CA PHE A 811 21.53 -13.05 24.63
C PHE A 811 21.62 -14.07 23.49
N ILE A 812 22.57 -13.90 22.56
CA ILE A 812 22.79 -14.85 21.46
C ILE A 812 23.17 -16.22 22.01
N THR A 813 24.13 -16.26 22.94
CA THR A 813 24.66 -17.52 23.49
C THR A 813 23.58 -18.31 24.24
N SER A 814 22.70 -17.64 24.99
CA SER A 814 21.62 -18.33 25.69
C SER A 814 20.65 -19.02 24.73
N HIS A 815 20.28 -18.35 23.63
CA HIS A 815 19.33 -18.89 22.66
C HIS A 815 19.93 -19.95 21.75
N GLU A 816 21.19 -19.81 21.32
CA GLU A 816 21.88 -20.88 20.59
C GLU A 816 22.02 -22.16 21.44
N ASN A 817 22.24 -22.02 22.75
CA ASN A 817 22.27 -23.17 23.66
C ASN A 817 20.89 -23.79 23.83
N GLN A 818 19.84 -22.97 23.92
CA GLN A 818 18.47 -23.46 24.00
C GLN A 818 18.05 -24.21 22.72
N GLU A 819 18.33 -23.66 21.54
CA GLU A 819 18.07 -24.32 20.25
C GLU A 819 18.81 -25.67 20.13
N LYS A 820 20.05 -25.76 20.64
CA LYS A 820 20.79 -27.04 20.67
C LYS A 820 20.12 -28.07 21.56
N VAL A 821 19.61 -27.67 22.72
CA VAL A 821 18.91 -28.57 23.66
C VAL A 821 17.57 -29.01 23.09
N GLU A 822 16.75 -28.08 22.60
CA GLU A 822 15.45 -28.38 21.97
C GLU A 822 15.62 -29.40 20.84
N LYS A 823 16.64 -29.20 19.99
CA LYS A 823 16.94 -30.12 18.89
C LYS A 823 17.43 -31.49 19.34
N GLN A 824 18.24 -31.58 20.40
CA GLN A 824 18.65 -32.87 20.96
C GLN A 824 17.45 -33.66 21.49
N VAL A 825 16.47 -32.98 22.07
CA VAL A 825 15.22 -33.60 22.53
C VAL A 825 14.38 -34.08 21.34
N GLU A 826 14.28 -33.31 20.26
CA GLU A 826 13.59 -33.73 19.03
C GLU A 826 14.27 -34.94 18.37
N ASP A 827 15.60 -34.90 18.21
CA ASP A 827 16.38 -36.01 17.64
C ASP A 827 16.20 -37.29 18.48
N LEU A 828 16.15 -37.17 19.81
CA LEU A 828 15.86 -38.30 20.70
C LEU A 828 14.41 -38.80 20.54
N ALA A 829 13.44 -37.89 20.46
CA ALA A 829 12.03 -38.26 20.27
C ALA A 829 11.80 -39.02 18.96
N GLU A 830 12.46 -38.62 17.86
CA GLU A 830 12.44 -39.35 16.59
C GLU A 830 13.09 -40.73 16.68
N ILE A 831 14.14 -40.90 17.51
CA ILE A 831 14.76 -42.22 17.73
C ILE A 831 13.84 -43.15 18.52
N PHE A 832 13.00 -42.60 19.42
CA PHE A 832 12.08 -43.37 20.26
C PHE A 832 10.69 -43.59 19.64
N SER A 833 10.34 -42.88 18.56
CA SER A 833 9.10 -43.07 17.77
C SER A 833 9.31 -44.05 16.63
#